data_AF-A0A9P4JF80-F1
#
_entry.id   AF-A0A9P4JF80-F1
#
_cell.length_a   1.000
_cell.length_b   1.000
_cell.length_c   1.000
_cell.angle_alpha   90.00
_cell.angle_beta   90.00
_cell.angle_gamma   90.00
#
_symmetry.space_group_name_H-M   'P 1'
#
loop_
_entity.id
_entity.type
_entity.pdbx_description
1 polymer ?
#
loop_
_entity_poly.entity_id
_entity_poly.type
_entity_poly.pdbx_seq_one_letter_code
_entity_poly.pdbx_strand_id
1 'polypeptide(L)'
;MGTKRRRDQIDDPSPHKPSGSTDGAPARKKQLAYTEDDAKLAQLYNGLAEDVKATRLQAARDILKIVEEADQDRVEKICQRLIRGLCSNRKAARLGYVIVLTEVFFKDCPRHSSADDFKQWLRKTVANIETCTVPPANGSNQERKDYQLGRCLAFRSLIQSKIFTSSDATQGLHGFKFLLGSIFTLYKEAAALRPECGATANSILSAQANPSPDFAVALLQAYQHHGLAKSPEGLAAWLDAQLAFNEIDFPTDVWRNNDPLDPKERSALIPILRDNNSETSGENGNVNKAGNGNAQRVPCSAWNAVLKSLWARSTEDNSSTFFGQFWTEVVNDGFFSTKASIERKAIGLQIVQSAIATAPHIVLNQIFSPNVLRSIINQRASTGNNLYVASQAPLSTLVGRTKADQQAVKPVVQALIGTAGLSNFDRLTRTKTLEDILSNAPVSDAAEILAIISGNVRQPKTSDHLDADASRRSTADLLLTFARRQGAVQTQAEADCNNAQKFPWLSILEVTSEFAYLKRKTDGDDAIPKKIREIFQARTTSILTFTMESKLDPEFDHAWQVIDFIDRAIQSGKCRLALEADDAIHRVLSTSLGRTREVRTQESKASLDSKPLLRAFKLLFALSVLQVYNGEPDAVSILEELEECYKMWSKNQNSSSTIIEILLGFVSKPSALFRKLAENVFAAIADQVGEDGILSLLDILDKPENLSGQRELFENAEELEADAANGLEDGSESDEESSSEGEDEDKDDDAADDDDDASDVEVVDMDGVDDSVSSSDSGDGSSNESGGDSDDESAVGADDELTAFEAKLAQTLGTSKHAGNGDDGSDTSDESDMDDEQMMALDGHLTTIFKERTKQSNKKKESKDAKGTVVNFKNRVLDLLTIYVRECYQSPLVLDLIQPLLKLSRTTQTKAISERAFTILKLLFDTCTKHKAWPDQPSNELFDSLDDVQAELRLSTSKIHASAASRSSLYLVKLLVSKDKAHYARIADMYATLQKEWFSTPTSKIPASIFTEWTSWTLNSRK
;
A
#
# COMPACT_ATOMS: atom_id res chain seq x y z
N MET A 1 -8.11 -2.49 -40.90
CA MET A 1 -7.70 -3.19 -42.14
C MET A 1 -8.95 -3.70 -42.83
N GLY A 2 -9.01 -3.71 -44.18
CA GLY A 2 -10.19 -4.17 -44.91
C GLY A 2 -9.89 -5.37 -45.82
N THR A 3 -10.89 -6.24 -46.02
CA THR A 3 -10.88 -7.22 -47.12
C THR A 3 -12.31 -7.44 -47.63
N LYS A 4 -12.52 -7.26 -48.94
CA LYS A 4 -13.71 -7.70 -49.67
C LYS A 4 -13.47 -9.12 -50.20
N ARG A 5 -14.47 -10.00 -50.09
CA ARG A 5 -14.69 -11.14 -51.02
C ARG A 5 -16.18 -11.17 -51.33
N ARG A 6 -16.58 -10.78 -52.54
CA ARG A 6 -16.62 -11.53 -53.83
C ARG A 6 -17.89 -12.37 -53.94
N ARG A 7 -18.43 -12.37 -55.15
CA ARG A 7 -19.81 -12.71 -55.52
C ARG A 7 -19.70 -13.41 -56.86
N ASP A 8 -19.91 -14.71 -56.88
CA ASP A 8 -19.85 -15.51 -58.10
C ASP A 8 -21.28 -15.90 -58.53
N GLN A 9 -21.54 -15.79 -59.83
CA GLN A 9 -22.75 -16.25 -60.50
C GLN A 9 -22.43 -17.52 -61.29
N ILE A 10 -23.35 -18.48 -61.31
CA ILE A 10 -23.38 -19.59 -62.28
C ILE A 10 -24.85 -19.84 -62.66
N ASP A 11 -25.12 -19.91 -63.96
CA ASP A 11 -26.40 -20.19 -64.61
C ASP A 11 -26.10 -21.27 -65.70
N ASP A 12 -26.98 -22.16 -66.18
CA ASP A 12 -28.43 -22.36 -66.06
C ASP A 12 -28.63 -23.93 -66.03
N PRO A 13 -29.41 -24.68 -66.87
CA PRO A 13 -30.72 -24.45 -67.47
C PRO A 13 -31.79 -25.56 -67.29
N SER A 14 -33.06 -25.12 -67.19
CA SER A 14 -34.26 -25.75 -67.82
C SER A 14 -34.79 -27.12 -67.28
N PRO A 15 -36.01 -27.59 -67.65
CA PRO A 15 -37.32 -26.97 -67.39
C PRO A 15 -38.37 -27.96 -66.78
N HIS A 16 -39.50 -27.45 -66.26
CA HIS A 16 -40.88 -27.86 -66.62
C HIS A 16 -41.95 -27.22 -65.71
N LYS A 17 -43.06 -26.74 -66.31
CA LYS A 17 -44.31 -26.36 -65.62
C LYS A 17 -45.21 -27.60 -65.45
N PRO A 18 -46.22 -27.52 -64.56
CA PRO A 18 -47.56 -27.30 -65.10
C PRO A 18 -48.30 -26.07 -64.52
N SER A 19 -49.39 -25.71 -65.19
CA SER A 19 -50.18 -24.50 -64.97
C SER A 19 -51.21 -24.61 -63.85
N GLY A 20 -51.36 -23.54 -63.07
CA GLY A 20 -52.54 -23.28 -62.24
C GLY A 20 -52.83 -21.78 -62.21
N SER A 21 -53.91 -21.35 -62.85
CA SER A 21 -54.35 -19.95 -62.93
C SER A 21 -55.65 -19.75 -62.18
N THR A 22 -55.68 -18.84 -61.21
CA THR A 22 -56.89 -18.12 -60.80
C THR A 22 -56.51 -16.74 -60.26
N ASP A 23 -57.37 -15.76 -60.54
CA ASP A 23 -57.13 -14.35 -60.24
C ASP A 23 -57.05 -14.02 -58.74
N GLY A 24 -56.19 -13.06 -58.43
CA GLY A 24 -55.98 -12.54 -57.08
C GLY A 24 -55.06 -11.33 -57.08
N ALA A 25 -55.42 -10.29 -57.85
CA ALA A 25 -54.61 -9.08 -57.97
C ALA A 25 -54.40 -8.42 -56.58
N PRO A 26 -53.16 -8.36 -56.04
CA PRO A 26 -52.92 -7.69 -54.78
C PRO A 26 -53.04 -6.18 -54.98
N ALA A 27 -53.81 -5.52 -54.10
CA ALA A 27 -54.02 -4.08 -54.15
C ALA A 27 -52.67 -3.34 -54.21
N ARG A 28 -52.54 -2.41 -55.17
CA ARG A 28 -51.34 -1.56 -55.32
C ARG A 28 -51.03 -0.89 -53.98
N LYS A 29 -49.90 -1.24 -53.36
CA LYS A 29 -49.32 -0.46 -52.26
C LYS A 29 -49.18 0.98 -52.74
N LYS A 30 -49.90 1.92 -52.10
CA LYS A 30 -49.62 3.35 -52.27
C LYS A 30 -48.14 3.56 -51.94
N GLN A 31 -47.36 4.04 -52.90
CA GLN A 31 -46.04 4.62 -52.59
C GLN A 31 -46.30 5.84 -51.70
N LEU A 32 -45.77 5.85 -50.48
CA LEU A 32 -45.75 7.07 -49.68
C LEU A 32 -44.80 8.05 -50.35
N ALA A 33 -45.31 9.24 -50.67
CA ALA A 33 -44.46 10.38 -51.00
C ALA A 33 -43.72 10.78 -49.73
N TYR A 34 -42.39 10.69 -49.74
CA TYR A 34 -41.54 11.07 -48.62
C TYR A 34 -41.33 12.59 -48.67
N THR A 35 -41.76 13.32 -47.64
CA THR A 35 -41.63 14.79 -47.62
C THR A 35 -40.26 15.21 -47.06
N GLU A 36 -39.85 16.46 -47.30
CA GLU A 36 -38.65 17.02 -46.67
C GLU A 36 -38.74 17.01 -45.13
N ASP A 37 -39.95 17.12 -44.59
CA ASP A 37 -40.19 17.09 -43.14
C ASP A 37 -40.07 15.68 -42.56
N ASP A 38 -40.43 14.63 -43.32
CA ASP A 38 -40.14 13.24 -42.94
C ASP A 38 -38.63 12.99 -42.88
N ALA A 39 -37.87 13.59 -43.79
CA ALA A 39 -36.40 13.51 -43.81
C ALA A 39 -35.77 14.25 -42.62
N LYS A 40 -36.26 15.44 -42.27
CA LYS A 40 -35.84 16.18 -41.06
C LYS A 40 -36.14 15.38 -39.79
N LEU A 41 -37.36 14.83 -39.65
CA LEU A 41 -37.74 13.95 -38.54
C LEU A 41 -36.83 12.70 -38.47
N ALA A 42 -36.50 12.07 -39.60
CA ALA A 42 -35.58 10.94 -39.64
C ALA A 42 -34.16 11.29 -39.16
N GLN A 43 -33.65 12.49 -39.46
CA GLN A 43 -32.38 12.98 -38.91
C GLN A 43 -32.45 13.17 -37.39
N LEU A 44 -33.52 13.78 -36.87
CA LEU A 44 -33.71 13.97 -35.44
C LEU A 44 -33.83 12.64 -34.68
N TYR A 45 -34.53 11.65 -35.24
CA TYR A 45 -34.59 10.29 -34.69
C TYR A 45 -33.22 9.60 -34.63
N ASN A 46 -32.34 9.84 -35.61
CA ASN A 46 -30.95 9.38 -35.52
C ASN A 46 -30.17 10.14 -34.44
N GLY A 47 -30.39 11.45 -34.29
CA GLY A 47 -29.80 12.27 -33.22
C GLY A 47 -30.18 11.80 -31.81
N LEU A 48 -31.40 11.29 -31.61
CA LEU A 48 -31.81 10.63 -30.35
C LEU A 48 -31.07 9.33 -30.06
N ALA A 49 -30.51 8.67 -31.09
CA ALA A 49 -29.76 7.44 -30.93
C ALA A 49 -28.25 7.67 -30.74
N GLU A 50 -27.72 8.87 -30.95
CA GLU A 50 -26.29 9.13 -30.78
C GLU A 50 -25.81 8.99 -29.33
N ASP A 51 -24.58 8.50 -29.13
CA ASP A 51 -24.07 8.26 -27.77
C ASP A 51 -23.77 9.58 -27.02
N VAL A 52 -23.52 10.67 -27.75
CA VAL A 52 -23.28 12.01 -27.20
C VAL A 52 -24.54 12.59 -26.53
N LYS A 53 -24.46 12.83 -25.21
CA LYS A 53 -25.58 13.37 -24.39
C LYS A 53 -26.12 14.70 -24.92
N ALA A 54 -25.24 15.62 -25.34
CA ALA A 54 -25.64 16.93 -25.86
C ALA A 54 -26.48 16.81 -27.15
N THR A 55 -26.03 15.99 -28.11
CA THR A 55 -26.73 15.73 -29.37
C THR A 55 -28.12 15.13 -29.12
N ARG A 56 -28.23 14.16 -28.21
CA ARG A 56 -29.52 13.57 -27.81
C ARG A 56 -30.48 14.59 -27.21
N LEU A 57 -30.00 15.42 -26.28
CA LEU A 57 -30.83 16.46 -25.65
C LEU A 57 -31.28 17.53 -26.66
N GLN A 58 -30.45 17.87 -27.64
CA GLN A 58 -30.84 18.80 -28.68
C GLN A 58 -31.90 18.20 -29.62
N ALA A 59 -31.68 16.98 -30.12
CA ALA A 59 -32.66 16.27 -30.94
C ALA A 59 -34.00 16.06 -30.20
N ALA A 60 -33.96 15.81 -28.89
CA ALA A 60 -35.15 15.72 -28.05
C ALA A 60 -35.94 17.03 -28.00
N ARG A 61 -35.27 18.17 -27.78
CA ARG A 61 -35.91 19.50 -27.80
C ARG A 61 -36.56 19.79 -29.14
N ASP A 62 -35.87 19.51 -30.24
CA ASP A 62 -36.36 19.87 -31.57
C ASP A 62 -37.51 18.97 -32.03
N ILE A 63 -37.56 17.69 -31.62
CA ILE A 63 -38.75 16.86 -31.78
C ILE A 63 -39.92 17.37 -30.92
N LEU A 64 -39.67 17.82 -29.69
CA LEU A 64 -40.72 18.33 -28.81
C LEU A 64 -41.35 19.64 -29.30
N LYS A 65 -40.62 20.49 -30.05
CA LYS A 65 -41.17 21.64 -30.78
C LYS A 65 -42.07 21.20 -31.94
N ILE A 66 -41.63 20.22 -32.73
CA ILE A 66 -42.45 19.66 -33.82
C ILE A 66 -43.75 19.08 -33.28
N VAL A 67 -43.73 18.49 -32.08
CA VAL A 67 -44.94 17.99 -31.39
C VAL A 67 -45.85 19.12 -30.88
N GLU A 68 -45.33 20.29 -30.53
CA GLU A 68 -46.14 21.46 -30.15
C GLU A 68 -46.91 22.07 -31.33
N GLU A 69 -46.35 21.97 -32.54
CA GLU A 69 -46.93 22.50 -33.78
C GLU A 69 -47.69 21.42 -34.60
N ALA A 70 -47.78 20.18 -34.09
CA ALA A 70 -48.35 19.04 -34.80
C ALA A 70 -49.87 18.87 -34.56
N ASP A 71 -50.56 18.31 -35.55
CA ASP A 71 -51.90 17.76 -35.40
C ASP A 71 -51.88 16.35 -34.78
N GLN A 72 -53.02 15.89 -34.29
CA GLN A 72 -53.12 14.63 -33.54
C GLN A 72 -52.62 13.40 -34.31
N ASP A 73 -52.82 13.35 -35.64
CA ASP A 73 -52.34 12.24 -36.49
C ASP A 73 -50.81 12.26 -36.63
N ARG A 74 -50.18 13.45 -36.71
CA ARG A 74 -48.72 13.59 -36.69
C ARG A 74 -48.13 13.26 -35.32
N VAL A 75 -48.77 13.66 -34.21
CA VAL A 75 -48.39 13.25 -32.86
C VAL A 75 -48.47 11.72 -32.70
N GLU A 76 -49.56 11.10 -33.15
CA GLU A 76 -49.72 9.63 -33.09
C GLU A 76 -48.66 8.89 -33.91
N LYS A 77 -48.31 9.39 -35.10
CA LYS A 77 -47.20 8.86 -35.92
C LYS A 77 -45.85 9.01 -35.22
N ILE A 78 -45.59 10.14 -34.57
CA ILE A 78 -44.36 10.38 -33.79
C ILE A 78 -44.29 9.40 -32.60
N CYS A 79 -45.38 9.22 -31.85
CA CYS A 79 -45.51 8.23 -30.78
C CYS A 79 -45.23 6.81 -31.27
N GLN A 80 -45.88 6.37 -32.35
CA GLN A 80 -45.66 5.04 -32.93
C GLN A 80 -44.20 4.84 -33.36
N ARG A 81 -43.55 5.87 -33.92
CA ARG A 81 -42.15 5.80 -34.33
C ARG A 81 -41.21 5.74 -33.13
N LEU A 82 -41.51 6.48 -32.06
CA LEU A 82 -40.77 6.42 -30.79
C LEU A 82 -40.90 5.04 -30.13
N ILE A 83 -42.11 4.51 -29.99
CA ILE A 83 -42.37 3.18 -29.41
C ILE A 83 -41.63 2.08 -30.19
N ARG A 84 -41.74 2.06 -31.53
CA ARG A 84 -40.98 1.11 -32.38
C ARG A 84 -39.47 1.29 -32.27
N GLY A 85 -39.01 2.50 -31.93
CA GLY A 85 -37.60 2.79 -31.68
C GLY A 85 -37.05 2.21 -30.37
N LEU A 86 -37.90 2.03 -29.34
CA LEU A 86 -37.49 1.37 -28.09
C LEU A 86 -37.15 -0.11 -28.27
N CYS A 87 -37.76 -0.76 -29.27
CA CYS A 87 -37.43 -2.12 -29.69
C CYS A 87 -36.06 -2.22 -30.40
N SER A 88 -35.40 -1.11 -30.71
CA SER A 88 -34.08 -1.08 -31.36
C SER A 88 -32.94 -1.24 -30.35
N ASN A 89 -31.97 -2.08 -30.68
CA ASN A 89 -30.72 -2.24 -29.93
C ASN A 89 -29.54 -1.44 -30.55
N ARG A 90 -29.84 -0.33 -31.25
CA ARG A 90 -28.83 0.50 -31.95
C ARG A 90 -28.38 1.68 -31.09
N LYS A 91 -27.06 1.79 -30.86
CA LYS A 91 -26.42 2.90 -30.12
C LYS A 91 -27.18 3.21 -28.81
N ALA A 92 -27.36 4.49 -28.46
CA ALA A 92 -28.12 4.95 -27.30
C ALA A 92 -29.64 5.17 -27.56
N ALA A 93 -30.22 4.56 -28.60
CA ALA A 93 -31.62 4.80 -29.00
C ALA A 93 -32.62 4.71 -27.84
N ARG A 94 -32.58 3.63 -27.04
CA ARG A 94 -33.49 3.44 -25.90
C ARG A 94 -33.51 4.64 -24.94
N LEU A 95 -32.32 5.19 -24.62
CA LEU A 95 -32.19 6.30 -23.69
C LEU A 95 -32.78 7.60 -24.24
N GLY A 96 -32.50 7.96 -25.49
CA GLY A 96 -33.05 9.18 -26.09
C GLY A 96 -34.55 9.09 -26.36
N TYR A 97 -35.02 7.91 -26.77
CA TYR A 97 -36.42 7.69 -27.14
C TYR A 97 -37.35 7.62 -25.92
N VAL A 98 -36.93 7.04 -24.79
CA VAL A 98 -37.71 7.06 -23.52
C VAL A 98 -37.96 8.50 -23.06
N ILE A 99 -36.93 9.35 -23.07
CA ILE A 99 -37.04 10.75 -22.63
C ILE A 99 -38.10 11.49 -23.46
N VAL A 100 -38.00 11.43 -24.80
CA VAL A 100 -38.96 12.12 -25.66
C VAL A 100 -40.36 11.51 -25.53
N LEU A 101 -40.49 10.18 -25.49
CA LEU A 101 -41.79 9.52 -25.35
C LEU A 101 -42.49 9.88 -24.04
N THR A 102 -41.72 10.04 -22.94
CA THR A 102 -42.22 10.45 -21.63
C THR A 102 -42.82 11.86 -21.68
N GLU A 103 -42.11 12.82 -22.29
CA GLU A 103 -42.58 14.19 -22.49
C GLU A 103 -43.77 14.28 -23.46
N VAL A 104 -43.78 13.46 -24.52
CA VAL A 104 -44.93 13.41 -25.45
C VAL A 104 -46.17 12.85 -24.76
N PHE A 105 -46.06 11.77 -23.96
CA PHE A 105 -47.19 11.27 -23.17
C PHE A 105 -47.69 12.28 -22.13
N PHE A 106 -46.78 13.06 -21.52
CA PHE A 106 -47.17 14.15 -20.62
C PHE A 106 -48.00 15.22 -21.35
N LYS A 107 -47.59 15.63 -22.56
CA LYS A 107 -48.28 16.65 -23.36
C LYS A 107 -49.60 16.15 -23.97
N ASP A 108 -49.63 14.94 -24.52
CA ASP A 108 -50.77 14.35 -25.25
C ASP A 108 -51.92 13.90 -24.31
N CYS A 109 -51.65 13.76 -23.01
CA CYS A 109 -52.64 13.38 -22.01
C CYS A 109 -53.76 14.45 -21.87
N PRO A 110 -55.05 14.08 -21.97
CA PRO A 110 -56.18 15.03 -21.94
C PRO A 110 -56.53 15.48 -20.50
N ARG A 111 -55.71 16.37 -19.92
CA ARG A 111 -55.78 16.77 -18.48
C ARG A 111 -57.00 17.59 -18.06
N HIS A 112 -57.71 18.18 -19.00
CA HIS A 112 -58.88 19.05 -18.75
C HIS A 112 -60.18 18.47 -19.33
N SER A 113 -60.16 17.20 -19.74
CA SER A 113 -61.29 16.50 -20.36
C SER A 113 -62.04 15.65 -19.34
N SER A 114 -63.08 14.93 -19.77
CA SER A 114 -63.87 14.09 -18.88
C SER A 114 -63.10 12.84 -18.41
N ALA A 115 -63.57 12.23 -17.32
CA ALA A 115 -63.02 10.98 -16.80
C ALA A 115 -63.02 9.83 -17.83
N ASP A 116 -63.92 9.86 -18.81
CA ASP A 116 -64.00 8.84 -19.85
C ASP A 116 -63.08 9.15 -21.03
N ASP A 117 -62.73 10.41 -21.28
CA ASP A 117 -61.74 10.80 -22.28
C ASP A 117 -60.33 10.32 -21.87
N PHE A 118 -59.94 10.51 -20.61
CA PHE A 118 -58.69 9.98 -20.07
C PHE A 118 -58.63 8.45 -20.14
N LYS A 119 -59.70 7.75 -19.76
CA LYS A 119 -59.78 6.27 -19.87
C LYS A 119 -59.68 5.78 -21.31
N GLN A 120 -60.34 6.46 -22.26
CA GLN A 120 -60.29 6.11 -23.68
C GLN A 120 -58.90 6.36 -24.26
N TRP A 121 -58.30 7.52 -23.97
CA TRP A 121 -56.93 7.85 -24.36
C TRP A 121 -55.94 6.81 -23.81
N LEU A 122 -56.00 6.49 -22.51
CA LEU A 122 -55.09 5.53 -21.90
C LEU A 122 -55.23 4.13 -22.51
N ARG A 123 -56.45 3.66 -22.76
CA ARG A 123 -56.71 2.39 -23.46
C ARG A 123 -56.15 2.39 -24.89
N LYS A 124 -56.35 3.48 -25.65
CA LYS A 124 -55.78 3.64 -27.00
C LYS A 124 -54.25 3.62 -26.94
N THR A 125 -53.64 4.33 -26.00
CA THR A 125 -52.19 4.43 -25.86
C THR A 125 -51.55 3.11 -25.44
N VAL A 126 -52.14 2.37 -24.49
CA VAL A 126 -51.67 1.02 -24.10
C VAL A 126 -51.82 0.04 -25.28
N ALA A 127 -52.94 0.03 -25.98
CA ALA A 127 -53.13 -0.81 -27.17
C ALA A 127 -52.14 -0.44 -28.31
N ASN A 128 -51.82 0.84 -28.48
CA ASN A 128 -50.81 1.31 -29.43
C ASN A 128 -49.39 0.85 -29.04
N ILE A 129 -49.06 0.87 -27.74
CA ILE A 129 -47.80 0.30 -27.23
C ILE A 129 -47.75 -1.20 -27.53
N GLU A 130 -48.78 -1.96 -27.17
CA GLU A 130 -48.83 -3.41 -27.36
C GLU A 130 -48.70 -3.80 -28.83
N THR A 131 -49.46 -3.16 -29.72
CA THR A 131 -49.44 -3.41 -31.18
C THR A 131 -48.12 -2.98 -31.84
N CYS A 132 -47.52 -1.87 -31.43
CA CYS A 132 -46.22 -1.43 -31.95
C CYS A 132 -45.03 -2.28 -31.45
N THR A 133 -45.22 -3.10 -30.42
CA THR A 133 -44.18 -3.92 -29.77
C THR A 133 -44.41 -5.43 -29.92
N VAL A 134 -45.28 -5.86 -30.85
CA VAL A 134 -45.42 -7.29 -31.20
C VAL A 134 -44.14 -7.76 -31.92
N PRO A 135 -43.43 -8.80 -31.43
CA PRO A 135 -42.25 -9.32 -32.11
C PRO A 135 -42.62 -9.99 -33.44
N PRO A 136 -41.75 -9.94 -34.46
CA PRO A 136 -41.99 -10.63 -35.73
C PRO A 136 -42.04 -12.16 -35.52
N ALA A 137 -42.96 -12.84 -36.23
CA ALA A 137 -43.20 -14.28 -36.05
C ALA A 137 -41.91 -15.13 -36.17
N ASN A 138 -41.09 -14.82 -37.18
CA ASN A 138 -39.80 -15.48 -37.44
C ASN A 138 -38.60 -14.75 -36.81
N GLY A 139 -38.84 -13.84 -35.84
CA GLY A 139 -37.79 -13.10 -35.15
C GLY A 139 -36.92 -13.99 -34.27
N SER A 140 -35.63 -13.66 -34.21
CA SER A 140 -34.66 -14.30 -33.33
C SER A 140 -35.01 -14.14 -31.84
N ASN A 141 -34.44 -15.00 -30.99
CA ASN A 141 -34.63 -14.90 -29.54
C ASN A 141 -34.13 -13.57 -28.96
N GLN A 142 -33.16 -12.91 -29.60
CA GLN A 142 -32.69 -11.58 -29.19
C GLN A 142 -33.68 -10.49 -29.60
N GLU A 143 -34.19 -10.50 -30.84
CA GLU A 143 -35.22 -9.54 -31.28
C GLU A 143 -36.50 -9.66 -30.44
N ARG A 144 -36.92 -10.89 -30.09
CA ARG A 144 -38.06 -11.12 -29.18
C ARG A 144 -37.86 -10.41 -27.83
N LYS A 145 -36.67 -10.55 -27.22
CA LYS A 145 -36.31 -9.83 -25.97
C LYS A 145 -36.27 -8.31 -26.17
N ASP A 146 -35.70 -7.83 -27.26
CA ASP A 146 -35.57 -6.40 -27.55
C ASP A 146 -36.96 -5.73 -27.73
N TYR A 147 -37.92 -6.44 -28.35
CA TYR A 147 -39.31 -5.98 -28.47
C TYR A 147 -40.05 -5.97 -27.12
N GLN A 148 -39.91 -7.02 -26.31
CA GLN A 148 -40.49 -7.09 -24.96
C GLN A 148 -39.91 -6.01 -24.03
N LEU A 149 -38.60 -5.75 -24.10
CA LEU A 149 -37.94 -4.66 -23.38
C LEU A 149 -38.45 -3.30 -23.86
N GLY A 150 -38.63 -3.12 -25.17
CA GLY A 150 -39.24 -1.91 -25.74
C GLY A 150 -40.65 -1.64 -25.21
N ARG A 151 -41.48 -2.69 -25.05
CA ARG A 151 -42.81 -2.61 -24.42
C ARG A 151 -42.70 -2.17 -22.96
N CYS A 152 -41.79 -2.78 -22.19
CA CYS A 152 -41.55 -2.43 -20.80
C CYS A 152 -41.13 -0.95 -20.62
N LEU A 153 -40.19 -0.47 -21.45
CA LEU A 153 -39.74 0.92 -21.45
C LEU A 153 -40.83 1.92 -21.88
N ALA A 154 -41.75 1.52 -22.77
CA ALA A 154 -42.91 2.33 -23.11
C ALA A 154 -43.90 2.46 -21.95
N PHE A 155 -44.20 1.36 -21.23
CA PHE A 155 -44.99 1.42 -19.99
C PHE A 155 -44.31 2.25 -18.90
N ARG A 156 -42.98 2.17 -18.78
CA ARG A 156 -42.19 3.03 -17.89
C ARG A 156 -42.31 4.52 -18.25
N SER A 157 -42.30 4.84 -19.54
CA SER A 157 -42.50 6.22 -20.03
C SER A 157 -43.88 6.76 -19.63
N LEU A 158 -44.94 5.93 -19.63
CA LEU A 158 -46.25 6.35 -19.11
C LEU A 158 -46.19 6.69 -17.62
N ILE A 159 -45.58 5.85 -16.78
CA ILE A 159 -45.49 6.10 -15.33
C ILE A 159 -44.63 7.35 -15.05
N GLN A 160 -43.46 7.44 -15.67
CA GLN A 160 -42.53 8.56 -15.50
C GLN A 160 -43.05 9.90 -16.05
N SER A 161 -44.03 9.87 -16.97
CA SER A 161 -44.70 11.08 -17.47
C SER A 161 -45.62 11.75 -16.45
N LYS A 162 -45.80 11.15 -15.26
CA LYS A 162 -46.62 11.68 -14.14
C LYS A 162 -48.10 11.86 -14.45
N ILE A 163 -48.59 11.35 -15.58
CA ILE A 163 -50.01 11.43 -15.98
C ILE A 163 -50.95 10.84 -14.92
N PHE A 164 -50.54 9.78 -14.22
CA PHE A 164 -51.35 9.15 -13.18
C PHE A 164 -51.42 9.99 -11.90
N THR A 165 -50.34 10.67 -11.51
CA THR A 165 -50.29 11.48 -10.28
C THR A 165 -50.71 12.93 -10.49
N SER A 166 -50.75 13.39 -11.75
CA SER A 166 -51.20 14.74 -12.14
C SER A 166 -52.67 14.81 -12.54
N SER A 167 -53.35 13.67 -12.66
CA SER A 167 -54.80 13.57 -12.91
C SER A 167 -55.58 13.62 -11.59
N ASP A 168 -56.91 13.72 -11.67
CA ASP A 168 -57.78 13.49 -10.51
C ASP A 168 -57.45 12.13 -9.85
N ALA A 169 -57.39 12.10 -8.51
CA ALA A 169 -56.87 10.98 -7.74
C ALA A 169 -57.58 9.66 -8.08
N THR A 170 -58.91 9.71 -8.24
CA THR A 170 -59.71 8.51 -8.56
C THR A 170 -59.42 7.97 -9.97
N GLN A 171 -59.24 8.88 -10.94
CA GLN A 171 -59.00 8.55 -12.35
C GLN A 171 -57.57 8.06 -12.57
N GLY A 172 -56.60 8.74 -11.97
CA GLY A 172 -55.19 8.37 -11.97
C GLY A 172 -54.97 6.98 -11.37
N LEU A 173 -55.58 6.69 -10.23
CA LEU A 173 -55.51 5.39 -9.57
C LEU A 173 -56.13 4.26 -10.41
N HIS A 174 -57.31 4.49 -11.00
CA HIS A 174 -57.95 3.50 -11.89
C HIS A 174 -57.12 3.27 -13.16
N GLY A 175 -56.55 4.33 -13.75
CA GLY A 175 -55.65 4.24 -14.90
C GLY A 175 -54.37 3.46 -14.58
N PHE A 176 -53.80 3.69 -13.40
CA PHE A 176 -52.62 2.96 -12.94
C PHE A 176 -52.92 1.47 -12.72
N LYS A 177 -54.04 1.12 -12.06
CA LYS A 177 -54.50 -0.27 -11.90
C LYS A 177 -54.69 -0.99 -13.24
N PHE A 178 -55.20 -0.30 -14.27
CA PHE A 178 -55.28 -0.83 -15.64
C PHE A 178 -53.89 -1.09 -16.25
N LEU A 179 -52.95 -0.14 -16.14
CA LEU A 179 -51.59 -0.32 -16.64
C LEU A 179 -50.83 -1.45 -15.93
N LEU A 180 -51.02 -1.61 -14.61
CA LEU A 180 -50.42 -2.71 -13.85
C LEU A 180 -50.82 -4.08 -14.42
N GLY A 181 -52.08 -4.26 -14.82
CA GLY A 181 -52.53 -5.50 -15.47
C GLY A 181 -51.73 -5.85 -16.74
N SER A 182 -51.44 -4.85 -17.59
CA SER A 182 -50.59 -5.03 -18.77
C SER A 182 -49.12 -5.31 -18.41
N ILE A 183 -48.57 -4.64 -17.40
CA ILE A 183 -47.19 -4.86 -16.92
C ILE A 183 -47.03 -6.27 -16.33
N PHE A 184 -47.96 -6.73 -15.50
CA PHE A 184 -47.90 -8.06 -14.90
C PHE A 184 -48.20 -9.20 -15.88
N THR A 185 -48.97 -8.92 -16.94
CA THR A 185 -49.08 -9.84 -18.09
C THR A 185 -47.72 -10.02 -18.75
N LEU A 186 -47.01 -8.93 -19.07
CA LEU A 186 -45.64 -8.98 -19.61
C LEU A 186 -44.64 -9.65 -18.65
N TYR A 187 -44.75 -9.41 -17.34
CA TYR A 187 -43.92 -10.06 -16.29
C TYR A 187 -44.05 -11.59 -16.32
N LYS A 188 -45.26 -12.11 -16.57
CA LYS A 188 -45.54 -13.56 -16.65
C LYS A 188 -45.07 -14.15 -17.99
N GLU A 189 -45.26 -13.42 -19.09
CA GLU A 189 -44.84 -13.84 -20.45
C GLU A 189 -43.30 -13.81 -20.65
N ALA A 190 -42.59 -12.87 -20.02
CA ALA A 190 -41.19 -12.58 -20.30
C ALA A 190 -40.30 -12.77 -19.05
N ALA A 191 -40.00 -14.03 -18.71
CA ALA A 191 -39.20 -14.37 -17.52
C ALA A 191 -37.84 -13.62 -17.42
N ALA A 192 -37.18 -13.36 -18.55
CA ALA A 192 -35.91 -12.63 -18.60
C ALA A 192 -36.03 -11.11 -18.34
N LEU A 193 -37.24 -10.56 -18.26
CA LEU A 193 -37.53 -9.13 -18.07
C LEU A 193 -38.29 -8.83 -16.78
N ARG A 194 -38.46 -9.83 -15.89
CA ARG A 194 -39.10 -9.65 -14.58
C ARG A 194 -38.53 -8.47 -13.77
N PRO A 195 -37.19 -8.30 -13.63
CA PRO A 195 -36.64 -7.16 -12.90
C PRO A 195 -37.01 -5.81 -13.52
N GLU A 196 -36.98 -5.70 -14.85
CA GLU A 196 -37.36 -4.47 -15.57
C GLU A 196 -38.87 -4.17 -15.46
N CYS A 197 -39.71 -5.21 -15.50
CA CYS A 197 -41.16 -5.09 -15.37
C CYS A 197 -41.56 -4.63 -13.96
N GLY A 198 -40.98 -5.21 -12.91
CA GLY A 198 -41.23 -4.76 -11.55
C GLY A 198 -40.57 -3.43 -11.22
N ALA A 199 -39.36 -3.14 -11.71
CA ALA A 199 -38.77 -1.79 -11.60
C ALA A 199 -39.61 -0.72 -12.32
N THR A 200 -40.27 -1.11 -13.43
CA THR A 200 -41.24 -0.26 -14.13
C THR A 200 -42.48 -0.03 -13.27
N ALA A 201 -43.09 -1.08 -12.71
CA ALA A 201 -44.26 -0.95 -11.82
C ALA A 201 -43.94 -0.10 -10.56
N ASN A 202 -42.81 -0.39 -9.90
CA ASN A 202 -42.37 0.28 -8.68
C ASN A 202 -41.97 1.75 -8.91
N SER A 203 -41.66 2.15 -10.15
CA SER A 203 -41.26 3.53 -10.45
C SER A 203 -42.31 4.58 -10.07
N ILE A 204 -43.58 4.19 -9.90
CA ILE A 204 -44.66 5.05 -9.37
C ILE A 204 -44.32 5.65 -8.00
N LEU A 205 -43.62 4.90 -7.14
CA LEU A 205 -43.21 5.32 -5.79
C LEU A 205 -42.16 6.46 -5.83
N SER A 206 -41.56 6.69 -7.01
CA SER A 206 -40.55 7.73 -7.26
C SER A 206 -40.97 8.76 -8.33
N ALA A 207 -42.18 8.63 -8.89
CA ALA A 207 -42.63 9.47 -10.01
C ALA A 207 -42.92 10.92 -9.59
N GLN A 208 -43.21 11.15 -8.31
CA GLN A 208 -43.48 12.45 -7.70
C GLN A 208 -42.84 12.51 -6.32
N ALA A 209 -42.48 13.71 -5.84
CA ALA A 209 -41.81 13.89 -4.54
C ALA A 209 -42.62 13.32 -3.37
N ASN A 210 -43.94 13.54 -3.39
CA ASN A 210 -44.91 12.92 -2.48
C ASN A 210 -45.98 12.21 -3.34
N PRO A 211 -45.88 10.89 -3.59
CA PRO A 211 -46.97 10.13 -4.19
C PRO A 211 -48.12 9.96 -3.20
N SER A 212 -49.35 9.65 -3.66
CA SER A 212 -50.43 9.23 -2.73
C SER A 212 -50.17 7.80 -2.24
N PRO A 213 -50.43 7.46 -0.95
CA PRO A 213 -50.37 6.09 -0.46
C PRO A 213 -51.29 5.14 -1.24
N ASP A 214 -52.38 5.62 -1.84
CA ASP A 214 -53.28 4.81 -2.68
C ASP A 214 -52.56 4.10 -3.82
N PHE A 215 -51.56 4.74 -4.44
CA PHE A 215 -50.77 4.15 -5.52
C PHE A 215 -49.85 3.04 -5.00
N ALA A 216 -49.31 3.18 -3.80
CA ALA A 216 -48.52 2.16 -3.14
C ALA A 216 -49.40 0.95 -2.76
N VAL A 217 -50.56 1.19 -2.14
CA VAL A 217 -51.54 0.15 -1.81
C VAL A 217 -52.00 -0.60 -3.08
N ALA A 218 -52.31 0.12 -4.16
CA ALA A 218 -52.70 -0.48 -5.43
C ALA A 218 -51.58 -1.33 -6.08
N LEU A 219 -50.32 -0.90 -5.95
CA LEU A 219 -49.15 -1.65 -6.42
C LEU A 219 -48.99 -2.95 -5.61
N LEU A 220 -49.04 -2.89 -4.28
CA LEU A 220 -48.89 -4.05 -3.40
C LEU A 220 -50.05 -5.05 -3.57
N GLN A 221 -51.29 -4.57 -3.70
CA GLN A 221 -52.45 -5.40 -4.03
C GLN A 221 -52.28 -6.12 -5.38
N ALA A 222 -51.70 -5.48 -6.40
CA ALA A 222 -51.45 -6.11 -7.68
C ALA A 222 -50.35 -7.20 -7.60
N TYR A 223 -49.28 -6.96 -6.83
CA TYR A 223 -48.29 -8.01 -6.53
C TYR A 223 -48.92 -9.20 -5.79
N GLN A 224 -49.80 -8.97 -4.81
CA GLN A 224 -50.49 -10.05 -4.09
C GLN A 224 -51.43 -10.84 -5.02
N HIS A 225 -52.31 -10.16 -5.75
CA HIS A 225 -53.27 -10.77 -6.68
C HIS A 225 -52.57 -11.62 -7.76
N HIS A 226 -51.37 -11.23 -8.20
CA HIS A 226 -50.62 -12.00 -9.19
C HIS A 226 -49.72 -13.11 -8.63
N GLY A 227 -49.65 -13.30 -7.30
CA GLY A 227 -48.81 -14.29 -6.64
C GLY A 227 -47.32 -13.91 -6.59
N LEU A 228 -47.03 -12.60 -6.59
CA LEU A 228 -45.69 -12.03 -6.74
C LEU A 228 -45.27 -11.15 -5.55
N ALA A 229 -46.03 -11.11 -4.46
CA ALA A 229 -45.68 -10.34 -3.27
C ALA A 229 -44.39 -10.84 -2.60
N LYS A 230 -44.14 -12.16 -2.60
CA LYS A 230 -42.88 -12.80 -2.20
C LYS A 230 -41.93 -13.01 -3.40
N SER A 231 -41.70 -11.94 -4.17
CA SER A 231 -40.65 -11.83 -5.20
C SER A 231 -39.71 -10.67 -4.86
N PRO A 232 -38.49 -10.56 -5.44
CA PRO A 232 -37.62 -9.42 -5.14
C PRO A 232 -38.22 -8.07 -5.52
N GLU A 233 -38.98 -7.98 -6.62
CA GLU A 233 -39.63 -6.73 -7.01
C GLU A 233 -40.82 -6.37 -6.10
N GLY A 234 -41.57 -7.36 -5.62
CA GLY A 234 -42.64 -7.18 -4.63
C GLY A 234 -42.11 -6.81 -3.25
N LEU A 235 -41.02 -7.44 -2.82
CA LEU A 235 -40.29 -7.10 -1.59
C LEU A 235 -39.73 -5.66 -1.65
N ALA A 236 -39.13 -5.27 -2.78
CA ALA A 236 -38.67 -3.91 -2.99
C ALA A 236 -39.82 -2.90 -2.88
N ALA A 237 -40.96 -3.18 -3.54
CA ALA A 237 -42.14 -2.33 -3.48
C ALA A 237 -42.66 -2.16 -2.04
N TRP A 238 -42.67 -3.24 -1.25
CA TRP A 238 -43.14 -3.21 0.14
C TRP A 238 -42.23 -2.34 1.01
N LEU A 239 -40.92 -2.52 0.90
CA LEU A 239 -39.93 -1.80 1.71
C LEU A 239 -39.79 -0.33 1.30
N ASP A 240 -39.77 -0.01 0.01
CA ASP A 240 -39.78 1.39 -0.46
C ASP A 240 -41.12 2.08 -0.07
N ALA A 241 -42.26 1.37 -0.06
CA ALA A 241 -43.53 1.92 0.44
C ALA A 241 -43.51 2.15 1.96
N GLN A 242 -42.96 1.22 2.75
CA GLN A 242 -42.82 1.36 4.20
C GLN A 242 -41.89 2.52 4.59
N LEU A 243 -40.90 2.85 3.76
CA LEU A 243 -40.00 4.00 3.95
C LEU A 243 -40.60 5.34 3.48
N ALA A 244 -41.47 5.31 2.46
CA ALA A 244 -42.05 6.53 1.90
C ALA A 244 -43.27 7.06 2.68
N PHE A 245 -43.90 6.24 3.52
CA PHE A 245 -45.18 6.55 4.17
C PHE A 245 -45.26 6.03 5.60
N ASN A 246 -45.69 6.90 6.54
CA ASN A 246 -45.84 6.54 7.95
C ASN A 246 -47.09 5.68 8.25
N GLU A 247 -48.17 5.87 7.48
CA GLU A 247 -49.44 5.13 7.61
C GLU A 247 -49.86 4.61 6.22
N ILE A 248 -49.92 3.28 6.07
CA ILE A 248 -50.38 2.57 4.86
C ILE A 248 -51.21 1.35 5.25
N ASP A 249 -52.33 1.16 4.53
CA ASP A 249 -53.12 -0.06 4.55
C ASP A 249 -52.42 -1.17 3.74
N PHE A 250 -51.45 -1.84 4.37
CA PHE A 250 -50.76 -2.97 3.77
C PHE A 250 -51.73 -4.14 3.49
N PRO A 251 -51.57 -4.88 2.37
CA PRO A 251 -52.41 -6.05 2.11
C PRO A 251 -52.22 -7.14 3.17
N THR A 252 -53.31 -7.73 3.66
CA THR A 252 -53.27 -8.73 4.74
C THR A 252 -52.62 -10.04 4.32
N ASP A 253 -52.09 -10.78 5.29
CA ASP A 253 -51.59 -12.15 5.15
C ASP A 253 -50.41 -12.34 4.16
N VAL A 254 -49.64 -11.28 3.88
CA VAL A 254 -48.43 -11.34 3.05
C VAL A 254 -47.16 -11.54 3.88
N TRP A 255 -46.93 -10.68 4.87
CA TRP A 255 -45.78 -10.71 5.78
C TRP A 255 -46.27 -10.57 7.22
N ARG A 256 -45.69 -11.34 8.14
CA ARG A 256 -45.94 -11.19 9.57
C ARG A 256 -45.71 -9.73 10.01
N ASN A 257 -46.62 -9.20 10.83
CA ASN A 257 -46.55 -7.84 11.38
C ASN A 257 -46.44 -6.72 10.31
N ASN A 258 -46.78 -7.00 9.04
CA ASN A 258 -46.52 -6.15 7.88
C ASN A 258 -45.03 -5.81 7.66
N ASP A 259 -44.11 -6.61 8.23
CA ASP A 259 -42.67 -6.39 8.16
C ASP A 259 -41.93 -7.55 7.46
N PRO A 260 -41.47 -7.37 6.21
CA PRO A 260 -40.67 -8.38 5.51
C PRO A 260 -39.31 -8.67 6.17
N LEU A 261 -38.85 -7.80 7.07
CA LEU A 261 -37.59 -7.93 7.79
C LEU A 261 -37.78 -8.47 9.23
N ASP A 262 -38.98 -8.90 9.62
CA ASP A 262 -39.21 -9.60 10.89
C ASP A 262 -38.30 -10.85 10.98
N PRO A 263 -37.61 -11.12 12.11
CA PRO A 263 -36.76 -12.31 12.27
C PRO A 263 -37.47 -13.63 11.97
N LYS A 264 -38.80 -13.69 12.09
CA LYS A 264 -39.60 -14.90 11.85
C LYS A 264 -39.95 -15.13 10.37
N GLU A 265 -39.72 -14.14 9.50
CA GLU A 265 -39.86 -14.27 8.04
C GLU A 265 -38.53 -14.59 7.33
N ARG A 266 -37.41 -14.69 8.08
CA ARG A 266 -36.05 -14.96 7.54
C ARG A 266 -35.98 -16.18 6.63
N SER A 267 -36.70 -17.25 6.97
CA SER A 267 -36.75 -18.49 6.18
C SER A 267 -37.36 -18.29 4.78
N ALA A 268 -38.31 -17.36 4.63
CA ALA A 268 -38.88 -16.97 3.34
C ALA A 268 -38.02 -15.90 2.64
N LEU A 269 -37.43 -14.97 3.41
CA LEU A 269 -36.64 -13.86 2.89
C LEU A 269 -35.32 -14.30 2.23
N ILE A 270 -34.59 -15.24 2.85
CA ILE A 270 -33.26 -15.68 2.37
C ILE A 270 -33.32 -16.28 0.95
N PRO A 271 -34.24 -17.22 0.61
CA PRO A 271 -34.40 -17.71 -0.76
C PRO A 271 -34.73 -16.63 -1.80
N ILE A 272 -35.53 -15.62 -1.44
CA ILE A 272 -35.88 -14.50 -2.33
C ILE A 272 -34.63 -13.67 -2.64
N LEU A 273 -33.85 -13.31 -1.62
CA LEU A 273 -32.66 -12.45 -1.78
C LEU A 273 -31.46 -13.17 -2.41
N ARG A 274 -31.31 -14.47 -2.15
CA ARG A 274 -30.18 -15.30 -2.61
C ARG A 274 -30.40 -15.96 -3.96
N ASP A 275 -31.58 -16.56 -4.17
CA ASP A 275 -31.85 -17.45 -5.30
C ASP A 275 -32.86 -16.87 -6.30
N ASN A 276 -33.42 -15.66 -6.04
CA ASN A 276 -34.43 -15.01 -6.89
C ASN A 276 -35.68 -15.89 -7.14
N ASN A 277 -36.01 -16.73 -6.16
CA ASN A 277 -37.17 -17.62 -6.23
C ASN A 277 -38.45 -16.86 -5.84
N SER A 278 -39.44 -16.87 -6.73
CA SER A 278 -40.82 -16.52 -6.40
C SER A 278 -41.57 -17.75 -5.91
N GLU A 279 -41.98 -17.77 -4.64
CA GLU A 279 -42.89 -18.82 -4.13
C GLU A 279 -44.30 -18.62 -4.70
N THR A 280 -44.59 -19.28 -5.83
CA THR A 280 -45.96 -19.40 -6.32
C THR A 280 -46.67 -20.54 -5.58
N SER A 281 -47.38 -20.21 -4.50
CA SER A 281 -48.32 -21.10 -3.84
C SER A 281 -49.48 -21.44 -4.77
N GLY A 282 -49.43 -22.59 -5.44
CA GLY A 282 -50.55 -23.15 -6.17
C GLY A 282 -51.49 -23.93 -5.25
N GLU A 283 -52.81 -23.81 -5.45
CA GLU A 283 -53.84 -24.51 -4.64
C GLU A 283 -53.85 -26.04 -4.78
N ASN A 284 -52.93 -26.62 -5.54
CA ASN A 284 -52.61 -28.05 -5.48
C ASN A 284 -51.14 -28.20 -5.09
N GLY A 285 -50.88 -28.96 -4.01
CA GLY A 285 -49.59 -29.07 -3.33
C GLY A 285 -48.46 -29.79 -4.09
N ASN A 286 -48.40 -29.63 -5.41
CA ASN A 286 -47.29 -30.09 -6.24
C ASN A 286 -46.34 -28.90 -6.47
N VAL A 287 -45.24 -28.87 -5.73
CA VAL A 287 -44.18 -27.85 -5.88
C VAL A 287 -43.48 -28.08 -7.22
N ASN A 288 -44.04 -27.53 -8.29
CA ASN A 288 -43.36 -27.39 -9.57
C ASN A 288 -42.18 -26.43 -9.35
N LYS A 289 -41.01 -27.00 -9.05
CA LYS A 289 -39.73 -26.27 -9.12
C LYS A 289 -39.65 -25.61 -10.51
N ALA A 290 -39.79 -24.29 -10.56
CA ALA A 290 -39.45 -23.53 -11.74
C ALA A 290 -37.98 -23.85 -12.06
N GLY A 291 -37.72 -24.41 -13.25
CA GLY A 291 -36.41 -24.96 -13.59
C GLY A 291 -35.31 -23.91 -13.52
N ASN A 292 -34.08 -24.35 -13.17
CA ASN A 292 -32.87 -23.52 -13.11
C ASN A 292 -32.80 -22.54 -14.29
N GLY A 293 -33.01 -21.24 -14.01
CA GLY A 293 -33.57 -20.30 -15.00
C GLY A 293 -32.77 -19.03 -15.29
N ASN A 294 -31.51 -18.96 -14.86
CA ASN A 294 -30.39 -18.12 -15.34
C ASN A 294 -29.35 -17.97 -14.23
N ALA A 295 -28.05 -18.06 -14.56
CA ALA A 295 -26.98 -17.73 -13.63
C ALA A 295 -27.03 -16.23 -13.29
N GLN A 296 -27.38 -15.91 -12.04
CA GLN A 296 -27.44 -14.54 -11.55
C GLN A 296 -26.01 -14.00 -11.39
N ARG A 297 -25.69 -12.85 -11.99
CA ARG A 297 -24.35 -12.23 -11.93
C ARG A 297 -24.27 -10.98 -11.04
N VAL A 298 -25.42 -10.48 -10.63
CA VAL A 298 -25.62 -9.19 -9.95
C VAL A 298 -26.66 -9.40 -8.83
N PRO A 299 -26.58 -8.70 -7.68
CA PRO A 299 -27.61 -8.76 -6.63
C PRO A 299 -29.02 -8.50 -7.17
N CYS A 300 -30.02 -9.13 -6.56
CA CYS A 300 -31.42 -8.95 -6.98
C CYS A 300 -31.91 -7.52 -6.68
N SER A 301 -32.97 -7.11 -7.38
CA SER A 301 -33.57 -5.76 -7.35
C SER A 301 -33.91 -5.26 -5.93
N ALA A 302 -34.27 -6.17 -5.03
CA ALA A 302 -34.62 -5.90 -3.64
C ALA A 302 -33.50 -5.30 -2.78
N TRP A 303 -32.22 -5.60 -3.06
CA TRP A 303 -31.12 -5.26 -2.14
C TRP A 303 -31.02 -3.78 -1.83
N ASN A 304 -31.30 -2.90 -2.79
CA ASN A 304 -31.28 -1.46 -2.56
C ASN A 304 -32.37 -1.00 -1.57
N ALA A 305 -33.56 -1.58 -1.62
CA ALA A 305 -34.64 -1.29 -0.69
C ALA A 305 -34.34 -1.89 0.70
N VAL A 306 -33.86 -3.15 0.74
CA VAL A 306 -33.43 -3.82 1.97
C VAL A 306 -32.37 -3.02 2.71
N LEU A 307 -31.29 -2.61 2.04
CA LEU A 307 -30.22 -1.84 2.68
C LEU A 307 -30.76 -0.50 3.24
N LYS A 308 -31.55 0.27 2.48
CA LYS A 308 -32.19 1.49 3.00
C LYS A 308 -33.04 1.23 4.24
N SER A 309 -33.86 0.18 4.25
CA SER A 309 -34.71 -0.17 5.39
C SER A 309 -33.91 -0.61 6.61
N LEU A 310 -32.77 -1.29 6.40
CA LEU A 310 -31.83 -1.60 7.47
C LEU A 310 -31.19 -0.32 8.03
N TRP A 311 -30.74 0.61 7.17
CA TRP A 311 -30.14 1.88 7.61
C TRP A 311 -31.12 2.76 8.39
N ALA A 312 -32.37 2.85 7.94
CA ALA A 312 -33.42 3.60 8.63
C ALA A 312 -33.74 3.05 10.03
N ARG A 313 -33.62 1.73 10.22
CA ARG A 313 -33.76 1.10 11.55
C ARG A 313 -32.48 1.26 12.37
N SER A 314 -31.31 1.23 11.74
CA SER A 314 -29.96 1.25 12.36
C SER A 314 -29.61 2.55 13.12
N THR A 315 -30.53 3.51 13.20
CA THR A 315 -30.39 4.77 13.96
C THR A 315 -31.13 4.76 15.30
N GLU A 316 -31.84 3.68 15.66
CA GLU A 316 -32.55 3.53 16.94
C GLU A 316 -31.70 2.81 18.00
N ASP A 317 -31.89 3.10 19.29
CA ASP A 317 -30.99 2.66 20.38
C ASP A 317 -30.78 1.13 20.52
N ASN A 318 -31.72 0.30 20.04
CA ASN A 318 -31.61 -1.17 20.07
C ASN A 318 -31.24 -1.81 18.71
N SER A 319 -31.04 -1.00 17.66
CA SER A 319 -31.01 -1.45 16.27
C SER A 319 -29.74 -2.18 15.83
N SER A 320 -28.62 -1.92 16.50
CA SER A 320 -27.32 -2.53 16.23
C SER A 320 -27.37 -4.07 16.29
N THR A 321 -28.12 -4.63 17.25
CA THR A 321 -28.27 -6.09 17.36
C THR A 321 -29.14 -6.68 16.25
N PHE A 322 -30.19 -5.97 15.82
CA PHE A 322 -31.04 -6.39 14.70
C PHE A 322 -30.27 -6.42 13.39
N PHE A 323 -29.45 -5.40 13.10
CA PHE A 323 -28.61 -5.39 11.91
C PHE A 323 -27.60 -6.55 11.93
N GLY A 324 -26.90 -6.78 13.04
CA GLY A 324 -25.92 -7.86 13.16
C GLY A 324 -26.52 -9.24 12.97
N GLN A 325 -27.72 -9.49 13.53
CA GLN A 325 -28.47 -10.74 13.32
C GLN A 325 -28.88 -10.90 11.85
N PHE A 326 -29.50 -9.86 11.25
CA PHE A 326 -29.86 -9.87 9.82
C PHE A 326 -28.64 -10.17 8.93
N TRP A 327 -27.54 -9.45 9.15
CA TRP A 327 -26.35 -9.54 8.31
C TRP A 327 -25.68 -10.90 8.43
N THR A 328 -25.69 -11.50 9.62
CA THR A 328 -25.17 -12.85 9.84
C THR A 328 -26.01 -13.89 9.09
N GLU A 329 -27.32 -13.94 9.33
CA GLU A 329 -28.20 -14.94 8.73
C GLU A 329 -28.30 -14.81 7.20
N VAL A 330 -28.46 -13.58 6.70
CA VAL A 330 -28.80 -13.34 5.29
C VAL A 330 -27.55 -13.20 4.41
N VAL A 331 -26.48 -12.54 4.89
CA VAL A 331 -25.26 -12.28 4.08
C VAL A 331 -24.13 -13.24 4.43
N ASN A 332 -23.69 -13.28 5.69
CA ASN A 332 -22.55 -14.10 6.12
C ASN A 332 -22.78 -15.60 5.85
N ASP A 333 -23.95 -16.12 6.23
CA ASP A 333 -24.27 -17.53 6.07
C ASP A 333 -24.91 -17.82 4.70
N GLY A 334 -25.77 -16.89 4.24
CA GLY A 334 -26.48 -17.00 2.95
C GLY A 334 -25.57 -16.99 1.72
N PHE A 335 -24.51 -16.16 1.70
CA PHE A 335 -23.62 -15.99 0.53
C PHE A 335 -22.18 -16.43 0.77
N PHE A 336 -21.68 -16.43 2.01
CA PHE A 336 -20.27 -16.68 2.33
C PHE A 336 -20.00 -17.96 3.13
N SER A 337 -21.02 -18.76 3.44
CA SER A 337 -20.82 -20.09 4.06
C SER A 337 -19.82 -20.95 3.28
N THR A 338 -19.16 -21.88 3.98
CA THR A 338 -18.11 -22.75 3.39
C THR A 338 -18.58 -23.50 2.14
N LYS A 339 -19.87 -23.89 2.11
CA LYS A 339 -20.54 -24.58 0.99
C LYS A 339 -21.10 -23.65 -0.10
N ALA A 340 -20.92 -22.33 0.00
CA ALA A 340 -21.41 -21.39 -1.01
C ALA A 340 -20.54 -21.42 -2.29
N SER A 341 -21.21 -21.42 -3.45
CA SER A 341 -20.56 -21.41 -4.76
C SER A 341 -19.79 -20.12 -5.03
N ILE A 342 -18.84 -20.18 -5.97
CA ILE A 342 -18.07 -19.02 -6.43
C ILE A 342 -18.99 -17.89 -6.92
N GLU A 343 -20.05 -18.22 -7.66
CA GLU A 343 -21.06 -17.25 -8.11
C GLU A 343 -21.78 -16.56 -6.94
N ARG A 344 -22.18 -17.32 -5.91
CA ARG A 344 -22.81 -16.75 -4.70
C ARG A 344 -21.85 -15.83 -3.95
N LYS A 345 -20.59 -16.24 -3.76
CA LYS A 345 -19.56 -15.39 -3.14
C LYS A 345 -19.31 -14.11 -3.96
N ALA A 346 -19.31 -14.18 -5.29
CA ALA A 346 -19.19 -13.02 -6.17
C ALA A 346 -20.37 -12.03 -6.05
N ILE A 347 -21.60 -12.52 -5.91
CA ILE A 347 -22.78 -11.66 -5.63
C ILE A 347 -22.67 -11.08 -4.22
N GLY A 348 -22.26 -11.89 -3.24
CA GLY A 348 -22.01 -11.47 -1.86
C GLY A 348 -21.02 -10.30 -1.77
N LEU A 349 -19.92 -10.36 -2.52
CA LEU A 349 -18.92 -9.28 -2.56
C LEU A 349 -19.51 -7.97 -3.13
N GLN A 350 -20.41 -8.04 -4.12
CA GLN A 350 -21.13 -6.86 -4.63
C GLN A 350 -22.11 -6.28 -3.60
N ILE A 351 -22.76 -7.13 -2.80
CA ILE A 351 -23.64 -6.69 -1.68
C ILE A 351 -22.80 -6.01 -0.60
N VAL A 352 -21.68 -6.61 -0.19
CA VAL A 352 -20.72 -6.03 0.76
C VAL A 352 -20.21 -4.67 0.27
N GLN A 353 -19.79 -4.57 -1.00
CA GLN A 353 -19.36 -3.31 -1.61
C GLN A 353 -20.46 -2.23 -1.55
N SER A 354 -21.70 -2.59 -1.90
CA SER A 354 -22.84 -1.67 -1.88
C SER A 354 -23.20 -1.22 -0.46
N ALA A 355 -23.03 -2.11 0.53
CA ALA A 355 -23.23 -1.78 1.94
C ALA A 355 -22.15 -0.84 2.46
N ILE A 356 -20.86 -1.10 2.20
CA ILE A 356 -19.75 -0.20 2.58
C ILE A 356 -19.97 1.24 2.04
N ALA A 357 -20.45 1.35 0.80
CA ALA A 357 -20.69 2.63 0.15
C ALA A 357 -21.89 3.43 0.72
N THR A 358 -22.84 2.79 1.42
CA THR A 358 -24.12 3.41 1.83
C THR A 358 -24.45 3.33 3.31
N ALA A 359 -23.74 2.51 4.08
CA ALA A 359 -24.03 2.28 5.50
C ALA A 359 -23.68 3.49 6.41
N PRO A 360 -24.47 3.73 7.45
CA PRO A 360 -24.09 4.58 8.59
C PRO A 360 -22.81 4.05 9.26
N HIS A 361 -21.94 4.94 9.76
CA HIS A 361 -20.65 4.56 10.36
C HIS A 361 -20.81 3.59 11.56
N ILE A 362 -21.92 3.68 12.29
CA ILE A 362 -22.24 2.89 13.50
C ILE A 362 -22.28 1.36 13.20
N VAL A 363 -22.66 0.96 11.99
CA VAL A 363 -22.84 -0.45 11.60
C VAL A 363 -21.75 -0.98 10.64
N LEU A 364 -20.80 -0.14 10.23
CA LEU A 364 -19.71 -0.55 9.31
C LEU A 364 -18.88 -1.73 9.85
N ASN A 365 -18.68 -1.79 11.17
CA ASN A 365 -17.93 -2.87 11.82
C ASN A 365 -18.61 -4.24 11.68
N GLN A 366 -19.93 -4.29 11.50
CA GLN A 366 -20.71 -5.53 11.40
C GLN A 366 -20.80 -6.08 9.97
N ILE A 367 -20.48 -5.27 8.96
CA ILE A 367 -20.45 -5.69 7.55
C ILE A 367 -19.38 -6.76 7.32
N PHE A 368 -18.23 -6.64 8.00
CA PHE A 368 -17.10 -7.56 7.91
C PHE A 368 -17.23 -8.71 8.92
N SER A 369 -18.27 -9.51 8.74
CA SER A 369 -18.52 -10.73 9.51
C SER A 369 -17.49 -11.83 9.18
N PRO A 370 -17.32 -12.86 10.04
CA PRO A 370 -16.20 -13.81 9.94
C PRO A 370 -16.07 -14.54 8.59
N ASN A 371 -17.19 -14.96 7.98
CA ASN A 371 -17.13 -15.66 6.68
C ASN A 371 -16.87 -14.68 5.54
N VAL A 372 -17.30 -13.41 5.64
CA VAL A 372 -16.97 -12.35 4.68
C VAL A 372 -15.47 -12.11 4.68
N LEU A 373 -14.87 -11.88 5.85
CA LEU A 373 -13.43 -11.66 6.01
C LEU A 373 -12.62 -12.87 5.53
N ARG A 374 -12.97 -14.08 5.96
CA ARG A 374 -12.32 -15.32 5.52
C ARG A 374 -12.42 -15.51 4.00
N SER A 375 -13.56 -15.19 3.39
CA SER A 375 -13.72 -15.27 1.94
C SER A 375 -12.92 -14.21 1.18
N ILE A 376 -12.74 -13.01 1.75
CA ILE A 376 -11.87 -11.98 1.15
C ILE A 376 -10.41 -12.44 1.25
N ILE A 377 -9.95 -12.81 2.44
CA ILE A 377 -8.59 -13.30 2.70
C ILE A 377 -8.24 -14.47 1.77
N ASN A 378 -9.03 -15.55 1.78
CA ASN A 378 -8.73 -16.74 0.99
C ASN A 378 -8.72 -16.48 -0.52
N GLN A 379 -9.55 -15.54 -1.02
CA GLN A 379 -9.55 -15.18 -2.45
C GLN A 379 -8.47 -14.16 -2.82
N ARG A 380 -7.92 -13.43 -1.85
CA ARG A 380 -6.82 -12.47 -2.04
C ARG A 380 -5.43 -13.07 -1.83
N ALA A 381 -5.31 -14.23 -1.16
CA ALA A 381 -4.04 -14.87 -0.85
C ALA A 381 -3.16 -15.21 -2.08
N SER A 382 -3.78 -15.57 -3.21
CA SER A 382 -3.10 -15.86 -4.49
C SER A 382 -3.86 -15.25 -5.67
N THR A 383 -3.11 -14.78 -6.67
CA THR A 383 -3.61 -14.19 -7.93
C THR A 383 -4.36 -15.20 -8.82
N GLY A 384 -4.09 -16.50 -8.66
CA GLY A 384 -4.79 -17.58 -9.36
C GLY A 384 -6.24 -17.81 -8.91
N ASN A 385 -6.68 -17.18 -7.81
CA ASN A 385 -8.04 -17.35 -7.30
C ASN A 385 -9.10 -16.70 -8.20
N ASN A 386 -10.16 -17.45 -8.49
CA ASN A 386 -11.29 -17.02 -9.34
C ASN A 386 -11.91 -15.65 -8.95
N LEU A 387 -11.90 -15.27 -7.67
CA LEU A 387 -12.45 -13.99 -7.20
C LEU A 387 -11.39 -12.97 -6.76
N TYR A 388 -10.10 -13.16 -7.06
CA TYR A 388 -9.00 -12.27 -6.63
C TYR A 388 -9.23 -10.78 -6.99
N VAL A 389 -9.77 -10.52 -8.18
CA VAL A 389 -10.13 -9.17 -8.65
C VAL A 389 -11.43 -8.69 -8.01
N ALA A 390 -12.42 -9.58 -7.85
CA ALA A 390 -13.72 -9.23 -7.28
C ALA A 390 -13.64 -8.91 -5.78
N SER A 391 -12.74 -9.55 -5.03
CA SER A 391 -12.52 -9.29 -3.60
C SER A 391 -11.75 -7.99 -3.34
N GLN A 392 -11.07 -7.41 -4.35
CA GLN A 392 -10.46 -6.08 -4.24
C GLN A 392 -11.49 -4.94 -4.25
N ALA A 393 -12.64 -5.12 -4.90
CA ALA A 393 -13.64 -4.07 -5.06
C ALA A 393 -14.25 -3.60 -3.71
N PRO A 394 -14.60 -4.48 -2.75
CA PRO A 394 -14.94 -4.07 -1.39
C PRO A 394 -13.82 -3.29 -0.68
N LEU A 395 -12.56 -3.74 -0.77
CA LEU A 395 -11.42 -3.11 -0.07
C LEU A 395 -11.10 -1.71 -0.61
N SER A 396 -11.07 -1.55 -1.94
CA SER A 396 -10.92 -0.22 -2.56
C SER A 396 -12.08 0.72 -2.24
N THR A 397 -13.32 0.21 -2.14
CA THR A 397 -14.49 0.99 -1.73
C THR A 397 -14.41 1.40 -0.26
N LEU A 398 -13.84 0.54 0.59
CA LEU A 398 -13.61 0.79 2.02
C LEU A 398 -12.59 1.91 2.25
N VAL A 399 -11.46 1.88 1.54
CA VAL A 399 -10.45 2.96 1.55
C VAL A 399 -11.06 4.26 1.00
N GLY A 400 -11.84 4.19 -0.08
CA GLY A 400 -12.56 5.36 -0.60
C GLY A 400 -13.54 5.97 0.40
N ARG A 401 -14.23 5.13 1.19
CA ARG A 401 -15.17 5.55 2.23
C ARG A 401 -14.46 6.27 3.38
N THR A 402 -13.32 5.76 3.86
CA THR A 402 -12.55 6.40 4.95
C THR A 402 -11.86 7.70 4.52
N LYS A 403 -11.46 7.82 3.25
CA LYS A 403 -10.99 9.09 2.66
C LYS A 403 -12.09 10.16 2.57
N ALA A 404 -13.34 9.75 2.33
CA ALA A 404 -14.48 10.66 2.23
C ALA A 404 -15.15 11.00 3.58
N ASP A 405 -15.01 10.13 4.59
CA ASP A 405 -15.67 10.23 5.89
C ASP A 405 -14.77 9.64 6.98
N GLN A 406 -14.09 10.51 7.72
CA GLN A 406 -13.14 10.12 8.77
C GLN A 406 -13.82 9.37 9.93
N GLN A 407 -15.12 9.57 10.17
CA GLN A 407 -15.86 8.85 11.22
C GLN A 407 -16.00 7.34 10.89
N ALA A 408 -15.79 6.95 9.63
CA ALA A 408 -15.75 5.55 9.24
C ALA A 408 -14.46 4.82 9.67
N VAL A 409 -13.37 5.52 9.98
CA VAL A 409 -12.05 4.89 10.20
C VAL A 409 -12.07 3.92 11.39
N LYS A 410 -12.43 4.39 12.60
CA LYS A 410 -12.48 3.56 13.80
C LYS A 410 -13.39 2.32 13.65
N PRO A 411 -14.66 2.42 13.19
CA PRO A 411 -15.51 1.26 12.94
C PRO A 411 -14.90 0.27 11.94
N VAL A 412 -14.19 0.75 10.91
CA VAL A 412 -13.56 -0.10 9.91
C VAL A 412 -12.31 -0.82 10.46
N VAL A 413 -11.47 -0.14 11.24
CA VAL A 413 -10.35 -0.76 11.96
C VAL A 413 -10.88 -1.84 12.93
N GLN A 414 -11.94 -1.54 13.67
CA GLN A 414 -12.63 -2.52 14.54
C GLN A 414 -13.16 -3.75 13.76
N ALA A 415 -13.54 -3.58 12.49
CA ALA A 415 -13.95 -4.68 11.62
C ALA A 415 -12.76 -5.54 11.16
N LEU A 416 -11.73 -4.90 10.61
CA LEU A 416 -10.61 -5.57 9.94
C LEU A 416 -9.58 -6.20 10.89
N ILE A 417 -9.42 -5.65 12.10
CA ILE A 417 -8.49 -6.19 13.11
C ILE A 417 -9.12 -6.39 14.49
N GLY A 418 -10.30 -5.81 14.78
CA GLY A 418 -10.86 -5.77 16.13
C GLY A 418 -11.40 -7.12 16.64
N THR A 419 -12.62 -7.52 16.25
CA THR A 419 -13.19 -8.81 16.70
C THR A 419 -12.90 -9.94 15.71
N ALA A 420 -13.46 -9.89 14.50
CA ALA A 420 -13.44 -11.01 13.56
C ALA A 420 -12.19 -11.10 12.64
N GLY A 421 -11.52 -9.98 12.37
CA GLY A 421 -10.36 -9.95 11.47
C GLY A 421 -9.02 -10.25 12.14
N LEU A 422 -7.91 -10.07 11.42
CA LEU A 422 -6.57 -10.50 11.83
C LEU A 422 -5.56 -9.35 11.67
N SER A 423 -4.59 -9.23 12.58
CA SER A 423 -3.57 -8.17 12.54
C SER A 423 -2.71 -8.20 11.26
N ASN A 424 -2.49 -9.38 10.70
CA ASN A 424 -1.76 -9.61 9.44
C ASN A 424 -2.63 -9.49 8.16
N PHE A 425 -3.79 -8.82 8.23
CA PHE A 425 -4.74 -8.73 7.12
C PHE A 425 -4.13 -8.25 5.79
N ASP A 426 -3.30 -7.20 5.83
CA ASP A 426 -2.68 -6.63 4.63
C ASP A 426 -1.71 -7.61 3.97
N ARG A 427 -0.89 -8.33 4.77
CA ARG A 427 -0.02 -9.43 4.30
C ARG A 427 -0.83 -10.58 3.69
N LEU A 428 -1.85 -11.06 4.40
CA LEU A 428 -2.71 -12.16 3.95
C LEU A 428 -3.53 -11.82 2.69
N THR A 429 -3.84 -10.55 2.47
CA THR A 429 -4.59 -10.10 1.28
C THR A 429 -3.72 -9.57 0.13
N ARG A 430 -2.39 -9.48 0.34
CA ARG A 430 -1.45 -8.78 -0.55
C ARG A 430 -2.01 -7.40 -0.92
N THR A 431 -2.33 -6.59 0.09
CA THR A 431 -2.84 -5.21 -0.05
C THR A 431 -2.21 -4.28 0.98
N LYS A 432 -2.47 -2.98 0.84
CA LYS A 432 -2.12 -1.92 1.82
C LYS A 432 -3.39 -1.32 2.41
N THR A 433 -4.42 -2.14 2.66
CA THR A 433 -5.77 -1.66 3.00
C THR A 433 -5.81 -1.03 4.39
N LEU A 434 -5.25 -1.69 5.40
CA LEU A 434 -5.12 -1.13 6.75
C LEU A 434 -4.19 0.08 6.76
N GLU A 435 -3.07 0.00 6.06
CA GLU A 435 -2.12 1.10 5.95
C GLU A 435 -2.77 2.38 5.37
N ASP A 436 -3.50 2.25 4.26
CA ASP A 436 -4.24 3.36 3.64
C ASP A 436 -5.36 3.89 4.55
N ILE A 437 -6.01 3.04 5.35
CA ILE A 437 -7.08 3.45 6.28
C ILE A 437 -6.50 4.21 7.49
N LEU A 438 -5.39 3.74 8.06
CA LEU A 438 -4.72 4.36 9.19
C LEU A 438 -4.13 5.74 8.86
N SER A 439 -3.76 5.98 7.60
CA SER A 439 -3.35 7.32 7.12
C SER A 439 -4.48 8.36 7.15
N ASN A 440 -5.75 7.93 7.10
CA ASN A 440 -6.92 8.84 7.16
C ASN A 440 -7.50 8.98 8.58
N ALA A 441 -6.90 8.33 9.58
CA ALA A 441 -7.41 8.34 10.94
C ALA A 441 -7.30 9.74 11.56
N PRO A 442 -8.39 10.29 12.12
CA PRO A 442 -8.34 11.57 12.82
C PRO A 442 -7.62 11.40 14.17
N VAL A 443 -6.92 12.46 14.60
CA VAL A 443 -6.11 12.44 15.83
C VAL A 443 -6.96 12.18 17.10
N SER A 444 -8.25 12.52 17.07
CA SER A 444 -9.22 12.18 18.13
C SER A 444 -9.34 10.68 18.40
N ASP A 445 -9.24 9.87 17.35
CA ASP A 445 -9.55 8.43 17.40
C ASP A 445 -8.30 7.60 17.72
N ALA A 446 -7.12 8.23 17.74
CA ALA A 446 -5.84 7.55 17.92
C ALA A 446 -5.77 6.69 19.20
N ALA A 447 -6.28 7.20 20.33
CA ALA A 447 -6.32 6.45 21.59
C ALA A 447 -7.21 5.20 21.52
N GLU A 448 -8.33 5.28 20.81
CA GLU A 448 -9.24 4.14 20.63
C GLU A 448 -8.68 3.13 19.62
N ILE A 449 -8.07 3.59 18.53
CA ILE A 449 -7.36 2.74 17.57
C ILE A 449 -6.21 1.99 18.24
N LEU A 450 -5.41 2.66 19.08
CA LEU A 450 -4.36 2.03 19.88
C LEU A 450 -4.92 1.00 20.87
N ALA A 451 -6.10 1.22 21.45
CA ALA A 451 -6.77 0.23 22.30
C ALA A 451 -7.19 -1.03 21.51
N ILE A 452 -7.65 -0.88 20.26
CA ILE A 452 -7.97 -2.00 19.37
C ILE A 452 -6.70 -2.78 19.01
N ILE A 453 -5.64 -2.08 18.60
CA ILE A 453 -4.36 -2.71 18.21
C ILE A 453 -3.72 -3.44 19.41
N SER A 454 -3.57 -2.77 20.56
CA SER A 454 -2.99 -3.38 21.78
C SER A 454 -3.83 -4.54 22.35
N GLY A 455 -5.14 -4.55 22.11
CA GLY A 455 -6.02 -5.67 22.46
C GLY A 455 -5.57 -7.00 21.81
N ASN A 456 -5.18 -6.95 20.53
CA ASN A 456 -4.74 -8.14 19.78
C ASN A 456 -3.40 -8.73 20.27
N VAL A 457 -2.55 -7.94 20.93
CA VAL A 457 -1.31 -8.43 21.56
C VAL A 457 -1.62 -9.24 22.82
N ARG A 458 -2.55 -8.71 23.63
CA ARG A 458 -2.95 -9.26 24.94
C ARG A 458 -3.82 -10.51 24.80
N GLN A 459 -4.70 -10.53 23.79
CA GLN A 459 -5.63 -11.62 23.52
C GLN A 459 -5.55 -12.00 22.03
N PRO A 460 -4.53 -12.79 21.62
CA PRO A 460 -4.49 -13.36 20.28
C PRO A 460 -5.71 -14.25 20.05
N LYS A 461 -6.19 -14.30 18.80
CA LYS A 461 -7.48 -14.93 18.43
C LYS A 461 -7.40 -16.43 18.17
N THR A 462 -6.28 -17.02 18.56
CA THR A 462 -5.90 -18.41 18.33
C THR A 462 -5.26 -18.93 19.61
N SER A 463 -5.46 -20.21 19.89
CA SER A 463 -4.77 -20.93 20.97
C SER A 463 -3.45 -21.54 20.51
N ASP A 464 -3.17 -21.53 19.19
CA ASP A 464 -1.88 -21.98 18.67
C ASP A 464 -0.78 -20.93 18.97
N HIS A 465 0.36 -21.40 19.47
CA HIS A 465 1.44 -20.52 19.90
C HIS A 465 2.16 -19.82 18.74
N LEU A 466 2.31 -20.48 17.58
CA LEU A 466 3.00 -19.92 16.42
C LEU A 466 2.13 -18.85 15.74
N ASP A 467 0.84 -19.13 15.54
CA ASP A 467 -0.11 -18.15 14.99
C ASP A 467 -0.32 -16.96 15.96
N ALA A 468 -0.34 -17.21 17.27
CA ALA A 468 -0.45 -16.16 18.28
C ALA A 468 0.76 -15.22 18.25
N ASP A 469 1.95 -15.77 18.10
CA ASP A 469 3.19 -15.00 17.98
C ASP A 469 3.27 -14.26 16.63
N ALA A 470 2.93 -14.90 15.51
CA ALA A 470 2.80 -14.23 14.21
C ALA A 470 1.78 -13.06 14.25
N SER A 471 0.66 -13.24 14.95
CA SER A 471 -0.33 -12.19 15.22
C SER A 471 0.26 -11.03 16.03
N ARG A 472 1.06 -11.32 17.06
CA ARG A 472 1.73 -10.30 17.89
C ARG A 472 2.78 -9.51 17.10
N ARG A 473 3.63 -10.18 16.30
CA ARG A 473 4.62 -9.53 15.41
C ARG A 473 3.91 -8.54 14.47
N SER A 474 2.91 -9.03 13.74
CA SER A 474 2.11 -8.22 12.81
C SER A 474 1.39 -7.05 13.51
N THR A 475 1.09 -7.18 14.80
CA THR A 475 0.50 -6.09 15.60
C THR A 475 1.55 -5.03 15.97
N ALA A 476 2.80 -5.43 16.25
CA ALA A 476 3.92 -4.50 16.45
C ALA A 476 4.28 -3.75 15.15
N ASP A 477 4.24 -4.43 14.00
CA ASP A 477 4.42 -3.83 12.67
C ASP A 477 3.31 -2.83 12.36
N LEU A 478 2.07 -3.14 12.75
CA LEU A 478 0.93 -2.24 12.57
C LEU A 478 1.04 -0.97 13.44
N LEU A 479 1.62 -1.06 14.64
CA LEU A 479 1.96 0.13 15.45
C LEU A 479 3.00 1.00 14.74
N LEU A 480 4.12 0.42 14.28
CA LEU A 480 5.13 1.16 13.52
C LEU A 480 4.56 1.79 12.24
N THR A 481 3.68 1.07 11.53
CA THR A 481 2.98 1.57 10.34
C THR A 481 2.08 2.74 10.69
N PHE A 482 1.31 2.66 11.78
CA PHE A 482 0.44 3.75 12.24
C PHE A 482 1.26 4.99 12.61
N ALA A 483 2.36 4.83 13.34
CA ALA A 483 3.32 5.88 13.64
C ALA A 483 3.85 6.56 12.37
N ARG A 484 4.45 5.79 11.45
CA ARG A 484 5.04 6.32 10.20
C ARG A 484 4.00 7.07 9.36
N ARG A 485 2.79 6.52 9.21
CA ARG A 485 1.71 7.13 8.41
C ARG A 485 1.19 8.43 9.03
N GLN A 486 0.98 8.47 10.34
CA GLN A 486 0.55 9.70 11.04
C GLN A 486 1.66 10.76 11.05
N GLY A 487 2.93 10.39 11.20
CA GLY A 487 4.07 11.32 11.09
C GLY A 487 4.21 11.94 9.70
N ALA A 488 4.02 11.16 8.63
CA ALA A 488 4.02 11.68 7.26
C ALA A 488 2.90 12.71 7.03
N VAL A 489 1.69 12.44 7.54
CA VAL A 489 0.56 13.39 7.50
C VAL A 489 0.88 14.68 8.28
N GLN A 490 1.58 14.59 9.42
CA GLN A 490 1.95 15.77 10.20
C GLN A 490 3.06 16.60 9.58
N THR A 491 4.07 15.96 9.01
CA THR A 491 5.14 16.67 8.28
C THR A 491 4.59 17.45 7.08
N GLN A 492 3.56 16.90 6.41
CA GLN A 492 2.83 17.61 5.35
C GLN A 492 1.94 18.73 5.93
N ALA A 493 1.16 18.46 6.97
CA ALA A 493 0.26 19.44 7.56
C ALA A 493 0.98 20.64 8.18
N GLU A 494 2.17 20.47 8.76
CA GLU A 494 3.01 21.55 9.29
C GLU A 494 3.59 22.44 8.18
N ALA A 495 3.79 21.91 6.96
CA ALA A 495 4.17 22.73 5.81
C ALA A 495 2.99 23.60 5.30
N ASP A 496 1.75 23.11 5.43
CA ASP A 496 0.56 23.77 4.90
C ASP A 496 -0.16 24.68 5.94
N CYS A 497 -0.11 24.39 7.24
CA CYS A 497 -0.68 25.26 8.28
C CYS A 497 -0.16 25.06 9.73
N ASN A 498 0.07 26.18 10.43
CA ASN A 498 0.59 26.23 11.82
C ASN A 498 -0.38 25.75 12.94
N ASN A 499 -1.50 25.09 12.63
CA ASN A 499 -2.58 24.85 13.60
C ASN A 499 -3.14 23.41 13.58
N ALA A 500 -2.36 22.45 13.07
CA ALA A 500 -2.72 21.03 13.10
C ALA A 500 -2.64 20.45 14.53
N GLN A 501 -3.58 19.56 14.86
CA GLN A 501 -3.56 18.86 16.15
C GLN A 501 -2.41 17.83 16.18
N LYS A 502 -1.51 17.93 17.16
CA LYS A 502 -0.38 17.00 17.31
C LYS A 502 -0.84 15.60 17.70
N PHE A 503 -0.17 14.59 17.14
CA PHE A 503 -0.49 13.18 17.34
C PHE A 503 0.01 12.75 18.73
N PRO A 504 -0.71 11.89 19.46
CA PRO A 504 -0.28 11.43 20.78
C PRO A 504 0.86 10.40 20.67
N TRP A 505 2.06 10.86 20.29
CA TRP A 505 3.29 10.06 20.21
C TRP A 505 3.59 9.31 21.51
N LEU A 506 3.36 9.97 22.65
CA LEU A 506 3.42 9.35 23.97
C LEU A 506 2.56 8.08 24.04
N SER A 507 1.30 8.12 23.61
CA SER A 507 0.38 6.97 23.75
C SER A 507 0.78 5.76 22.93
N ILE A 508 1.40 5.95 21.75
CA ILE A 508 1.91 4.81 20.97
C ILE A 508 3.21 4.25 21.56
N LEU A 509 4.10 5.13 22.05
CA LEU A 509 5.33 4.75 22.74
C LEU A 509 5.05 4.02 24.05
N GLU A 510 4.07 4.47 24.86
CA GLU A 510 3.62 3.77 26.07
C GLU A 510 3.10 2.35 25.73
N VAL A 511 2.35 2.19 24.63
CA VAL A 511 1.84 0.89 24.17
C VAL A 511 2.96 -0.05 23.71
N THR A 512 3.91 0.40 22.87
CA THR A 512 5.02 -0.48 22.45
C THR A 512 5.93 -0.83 23.63
N SER A 513 6.18 0.13 24.53
CA SER A 513 7.02 -0.04 25.70
C SER A 513 6.42 -0.97 26.75
N GLU A 514 5.08 -1.01 26.89
CA GLU A 514 4.40 -1.98 27.77
C GLU A 514 4.76 -3.42 27.34
N PHE A 515 4.65 -3.72 26.04
CA PHE A 515 4.88 -5.07 25.54
C PHE A 515 6.37 -5.42 25.40
N ALA A 516 7.23 -4.43 25.10
CA ALA A 516 8.68 -4.59 25.13
C ALA A 516 9.18 -4.91 26.55
N TYR A 517 8.95 -4.00 27.51
CA TYR A 517 9.75 -3.93 28.73
C TYR A 517 9.03 -4.38 30.01
N LEU A 518 7.72 -4.62 30.00
CA LEU A 518 6.95 -4.90 31.23
C LEU A 518 6.35 -6.32 31.26
N LYS A 519 6.41 -6.94 32.44
CA LYS A 519 5.62 -8.13 32.83
C LYS A 519 4.54 -7.68 33.81
N ARG A 520 3.25 -7.92 33.53
CA ARG A 520 2.14 -7.64 34.47
C ARG A 520 2.06 -8.75 35.52
N LYS A 521 1.85 -8.39 36.79
CA LYS A 521 1.79 -9.37 37.91
C LYS A 521 0.50 -10.20 37.95
N THR A 522 -0.52 -9.84 37.19
CA THR A 522 -1.81 -10.54 37.09
C THR A 522 -1.83 -11.61 36.01
N ASP A 523 -0.93 -11.48 35.04
CA ASP A 523 -0.83 -12.37 33.90
C ASP A 523 0.31 -13.33 34.23
N GLY A 524 0.14 -14.63 33.92
CA GLY A 524 1.17 -15.63 34.23
C GLY A 524 2.52 -15.28 33.60
N ASP A 525 3.62 -15.74 34.22
CA ASP A 525 4.97 -15.23 33.95
C ASP A 525 5.43 -15.27 32.47
N ASP A 526 4.85 -16.16 31.66
CA ASP A 526 5.17 -16.38 30.24
C ASP A 526 4.11 -15.86 29.24
N ALA A 527 3.30 -14.86 29.60
CA ALA A 527 2.25 -14.35 28.71
C ALA A 527 2.74 -13.84 27.33
N ILE A 528 3.99 -13.35 27.23
CA ILE A 528 4.61 -12.87 25.98
C ILE A 528 6.08 -13.35 25.92
N PRO A 529 6.47 -14.18 24.92
CA PRO A 529 7.82 -14.72 24.77
C PRO A 529 8.91 -13.67 24.54
N LYS A 530 10.16 -13.97 24.94
CA LYS A 530 11.33 -13.08 24.80
C LYS A 530 11.51 -12.56 23.35
N LYS A 531 11.44 -13.45 22.36
CA LYS A 531 11.53 -13.10 20.92
C LYS A 531 10.48 -12.09 20.46
N ILE A 532 9.28 -12.10 21.05
CA ILE A 532 8.24 -11.10 20.76
C ILE A 532 8.55 -9.77 21.45
N ARG A 533 9.11 -9.80 22.66
CA ARG A 533 9.55 -8.59 23.38
C ARG A 533 10.67 -7.89 22.62
N GLU A 534 11.66 -8.63 22.13
CA GLU A 534 12.75 -8.15 21.27
C GLU A 534 12.21 -7.44 20.01
N ILE A 535 11.13 -7.96 19.41
CA ILE A 535 10.45 -7.28 18.29
C ILE A 535 9.77 -5.98 18.74
N PHE A 536 9.08 -5.95 19.91
CA PHE A 536 8.52 -4.70 20.43
C PHE A 536 9.60 -3.68 20.85
N GLN A 537 10.78 -4.13 21.31
CA GLN A 537 11.95 -3.28 21.56
C GLN A 537 12.43 -2.66 20.24
N ALA A 538 12.68 -3.48 19.21
CA ALA A 538 13.08 -3.02 17.89
C ALA A 538 12.07 -2.02 17.29
N ARG A 539 10.76 -2.30 17.35
CA ARG A 539 9.72 -1.37 16.86
C ARG A 539 9.66 -0.08 17.69
N THR A 540 9.96 -0.11 19.00
CA THR A 540 10.09 1.11 19.81
C THR A 540 11.29 1.94 19.37
N THR A 541 12.45 1.31 19.15
CA THR A 541 13.66 1.94 18.56
C THR A 541 13.36 2.56 17.19
N SER A 542 12.65 1.85 16.31
CA SER A 542 12.26 2.38 14.99
C SER A 542 11.33 3.60 15.08
N ILE A 543 10.38 3.63 16.02
CA ILE A 543 9.50 4.80 16.23
C ILE A 543 10.31 5.99 16.77
N LEU A 544 11.18 5.78 17.76
CA LEU A 544 12.05 6.83 18.29
C LEU A 544 12.91 7.44 17.18
N THR A 545 13.60 6.59 16.40
CA THR A 545 14.42 6.99 15.23
C THR A 545 13.62 7.85 14.26
N PHE A 546 12.45 7.33 13.82
CA PHE A 546 11.57 8.04 12.90
C PHE A 546 11.14 9.41 13.41
N THR A 547 10.80 9.54 14.71
CA THR A 547 10.40 10.84 15.28
C THR A 547 11.55 11.83 15.41
N MET A 548 12.79 11.35 15.63
CA MET A 548 14.00 12.19 15.63
C MET A 548 14.35 12.67 14.22
N GLU A 549 14.40 11.77 13.24
CA GLU A 549 14.75 12.09 11.85
C GLU A 549 13.72 13.02 11.18
N SER A 550 12.43 12.75 11.41
CA SER A 550 11.33 13.58 10.89
C SER A 550 11.16 14.89 11.65
N LYS A 551 12.00 15.18 12.66
CA LYS A 551 11.95 16.37 13.53
C LYS A 551 10.63 16.56 14.30
N LEU A 552 9.87 15.47 14.47
CA LEU A 552 8.62 15.43 15.22
C LEU A 552 8.86 15.52 16.74
N ASP A 553 10.08 15.19 17.19
CA ASP A 553 10.58 15.40 18.56
C ASP A 553 11.74 16.42 18.62
N PRO A 554 11.47 17.73 18.49
CA PRO A 554 12.51 18.77 18.46
C PRO A 554 13.16 19.04 19.82
N GLU A 555 12.68 18.40 20.90
CA GLU A 555 13.24 18.53 22.25
C GLU A 555 13.89 17.25 22.77
N PHE A 556 13.90 16.17 21.96
CA PHE A 556 14.41 14.84 22.31
C PHE A 556 13.77 14.27 23.58
N ASP A 557 12.46 14.46 23.69
CA ASP A 557 11.67 14.18 24.89
C ASP A 557 10.98 12.81 24.84
N HIS A 558 10.83 12.19 23.67
CA HIS A 558 10.20 10.86 23.49
C HIS A 558 11.00 9.73 24.14
N ALA A 559 12.32 9.72 23.99
CA ALA A 559 13.19 8.71 24.61
C ALA A 559 13.08 8.74 26.15
N TRP A 560 13.03 9.94 26.75
CA TRP A 560 12.76 10.09 28.18
C TRP A 560 11.33 9.66 28.55
N GLN A 561 10.32 10.05 27.77
CA GLN A 561 8.93 9.68 28.03
C GLN A 561 8.72 8.15 28.11
N VAL A 562 9.43 7.37 27.29
CA VAL A 562 9.44 5.90 27.36
C VAL A 562 9.94 5.41 28.74
N ILE A 563 11.13 5.83 29.17
CA ILE A 563 11.71 5.33 30.44
C ILE A 563 10.98 5.90 31.67
N ASP A 564 10.39 7.09 31.60
CA ASP A 564 9.50 7.63 32.64
C ASP A 564 8.20 6.83 32.77
N PHE A 565 7.61 6.40 31.64
CA PHE A 565 6.46 5.51 31.64
C PHE A 565 6.80 4.15 32.27
N ILE A 566 7.96 3.56 31.93
CA ILE A 566 8.44 2.30 32.51
C ILE A 566 8.63 2.46 34.04
N ASP A 567 9.31 3.52 34.49
CA ASP A 567 9.51 3.85 35.92
C ASP A 567 8.15 4.02 36.64
N ARG A 568 7.24 4.84 36.11
CA ARG A 568 5.89 5.03 36.67
C ARG A 568 5.08 3.73 36.71
N ALA A 569 5.19 2.88 35.69
CA ALA A 569 4.47 1.60 35.62
C ALA A 569 4.98 0.60 36.66
N ILE A 570 6.29 0.56 36.92
CA ILE A 570 6.91 -0.24 37.98
C ILE A 570 6.49 0.29 39.36
N GLN A 571 6.61 1.62 39.58
CA GLN A 571 6.19 2.27 40.83
C GLN A 571 4.71 2.09 41.17
N SER A 572 3.84 1.91 40.16
CA SER A 572 2.42 1.58 40.37
C SER A 572 2.19 0.24 41.07
N GLY A 573 3.22 -0.60 41.18
CA GLY A 573 3.19 -1.92 41.80
C GLY A 573 2.50 -3.01 40.97
N LYS A 574 1.83 -2.66 39.86
CA LYS A 574 1.07 -3.59 38.99
C LYS A 574 1.96 -4.37 38.00
N CYS A 575 3.06 -3.77 37.59
CA CYS A 575 4.04 -4.35 36.66
C CYS A 575 5.37 -4.64 37.36
N ARG A 576 6.19 -5.45 36.74
CA ARG A 576 7.64 -5.57 36.98
C ARG A 576 8.38 -5.43 35.65
N LEU A 577 9.67 -5.10 35.70
CA LEU A 577 10.52 -5.09 34.52
C LEU A 577 10.62 -6.50 33.92
N ALA A 578 10.72 -6.61 32.60
CA ALA A 578 10.87 -7.88 31.90
C ALA A 578 12.32 -8.40 31.93
N LEU A 579 13.29 -7.49 32.00
CA LEU A 579 14.69 -7.77 32.27
C LEU A 579 14.82 -8.38 33.68
N GLU A 580 15.53 -9.51 33.75
CA GLU A 580 15.92 -10.17 34.99
C GLU A 580 17.37 -9.79 35.28
N ALA A 581 17.58 -9.00 36.33
CA ALA A 581 18.85 -8.35 36.61
C ALA A 581 19.09 -8.25 38.12
N ASP A 582 20.36 -8.23 38.52
CA ASP A 582 20.75 -8.15 39.93
C ASP A 582 20.44 -6.79 40.58
N ASP A 583 20.36 -6.78 41.92
CA ASP A 583 20.21 -5.59 42.75
C ASP A 583 21.21 -4.47 42.41
N ALA A 584 22.40 -4.80 41.91
CA ALA A 584 23.41 -3.85 41.47
C ALA A 584 22.93 -3.06 40.23
N ILE A 585 22.47 -3.76 39.19
CA ILE A 585 21.96 -3.16 37.94
C ILE A 585 20.72 -2.31 38.25
N HIS A 586 19.82 -2.79 39.12
CA HIS A 586 18.67 -2.02 39.58
C HIS A 586 19.04 -0.73 40.32
N ARG A 587 20.16 -0.69 41.06
CA ARG A 587 20.67 0.54 41.69
C ARG A 587 21.20 1.54 40.65
N VAL A 588 22.00 1.08 39.68
CA VAL A 588 22.53 1.93 38.59
C VAL A 588 21.35 2.54 37.82
N LEU A 589 20.39 1.70 37.39
CA LEU A 589 19.15 2.15 36.76
C LEU A 589 18.41 3.22 37.58
N SER A 590 18.21 3.00 38.89
CA SER A 590 17.50 3.97 39.74
C SER A 590 18.24 5.32 39.86
N THR A 591 19.58 5.28 39.85
CA THR A 591 20.45 6.47 39.91
C THR A 591 20.38 7.23 38.60
N SER A 592 20.51 6.53 37.45
CA SER A 592 20.46 7.12 36.12
C SER A 592 19.07 7.67 35.76
N LEU A 593 17.99 7.01 36.18
CA LEU A 593 16.62 7.55 36.08
C LEU A 593 16.46 8.84 36.90
N GLY A 594 16.96 8.84 38.15
CA GLY A 594 16.99 10.03 39.01
C GLY A 594 17.76 11.19 38.36
N ARG A 595 18.93 10.91 37.78
CA ARG A 595 19.73 11.88 37.04
C ARG A 595 19.00 12.41 35.82
N THR A 596 18.41 11.55 34.99
CA THR A 596 17.68 11.96 33.77
C THR A 596 16.54 12.94 34.10
N ARG A 597 15.79 12.64 35.18
CA ARG A 597 14.72 13.50 35.70
C ARG A 597 15.26 14.85 36.21
N GLU A 598 16.44 14.87 36.83
CA GLU A 598 17.14 16.10 37.20
C GLU A 598 17.54 16.91 35.96
N VAL A 599 18.22 16.29 34.98
CA VAL A 599 18.70 16.95 33.75
C VAL A 599 17.55 17.62 33.00
N ARG A 600 16.41 16.94 32.81
CA ARG A 600 15.20 17.56 32.20
C ARG A 600 14.67 18.74 33.03
N THR A 601 14.71 18.62 34.35
CA THR A 601 14.28 19.71 35.25
C THR A 601 15.20 20.92 35.12
N GLN A 602 16.51 20.70 34.94
CA GLN A 602 17.48 21.76 34.66
C GLN A 602 17.25 22.36 33.26
N GLU A 603 17.09 21.53 32.22
CA GLU A 603 16.83 21.95 30.82
C GLU A 603 15.65 22.93 30.72
N SER A 604 14.54 22.62 31.41
CA SER A 604 13.33 23.47 31.42
C SER A 604 13.56 24.88 31.99
N LYS A 605 14.60 25.07 32.80
CA LYS A 605 14.96 26.33 33.49
C LYS A 605 16.23 26.99 32.92
N ALA A 606 16.93 26.30 32.02
CA ALA A 606 18.25 26.68 31.52
C ALA A 606 18.21 27.85 30.52
N SER A 607 19.35 28.52 30.35
CA SER A 607 19.55 29.53 29.30
C SER A 607 19.52 28.88 27.91
N LEU A 608 19.24 29.65 26.86
CA LEU A 608 19.21 29.12 25.49
C LEU A 608 20.52 28.43 25.09
N ASP A 609 21.66 28.98 25.51
CA ASP A 609 23.00 28.48 25.16
C ASP A 609 23.32 27.14 25.85
N SER A 610 22.75 26.89 27.05
CA SER A 610 22.97 25.66 27.82
C SER A 610 21.99 24.54 27.50
N LYS A 611 20.89 24.83 26.79
CA LYS A 611 19.85 23.85 26.45
C LYS A 611 20.31 22.73 25.51
N PRO A 612 21.08 22.97 24.42
CA PRO A 612 21.53 21.89 23.54
C PRO A 612 22.31 20.81 24.29
N LEU A 613 23.19 21.22 25.20
CA LEU A 613 24.03 20.30 25.97
C LEU A 613 23.25 19.51 27.04
N LEU A 614 22.31 20.16 27.73
CA LEU A 614 21.39 19.47 28.64
C LEU A 614 20.46 18.50 27.90
N ARG A 615 20.04 18.82 26.67
CA ARG A 615 19.30 17.90 25.77
C ARG A 615 20.15 16.70 25.36
N ALA A 616 21.41 16.92 25.00
CA ALA A 616 22.35 15.86 24.67
C ALA A 616 22.55 14.89 25.85
N PHE A 617 22.80 15.39 27.07
CA PHE A 617 22.87 14.57 28.27
C PHE A 617 21.55 13.83 28.56
N LYS A 618 20.39 14.50 28.46
CA LYS A 618 19.07 13.87 28.63
C LYS A 618 18.89 12.69 27.68
N LEU A 619 19.24 12.86 26.40
CA LEU A 619 19.10 11.83 25.38
C LEU A 619 20.11 10.69 25.57
N LEU A 620 21.37 10.99 25.91
CA LEU A 620 22.39 9.98 26.29
C LEU A 620 21.91 9.11 27.43
N PHE A 621 21.51 9.70 28.57
CA PHE A 621 21.04 8.93 29.72
C PHE A 621 19.78 8.12 29.37
N ALA A 622 18.83 8.70 28.64
CA ALA A 622 17.59 8.00 28.28
C ALA A 622 17.84 6.78 27.39
N LEU A 623 18.69 6.91 26.37
CA LEU A 623 18.99 5.81 25.45
C LEU A 623 19.95 4.77 26.05
N SER A 624 20.87 5.18 26.93
CA SER A 624 21.71 4.23 27.71
C SER A 624 20.85 3.40 28.69
N VAL A 625 19.85 4.00 29.35
CA VAL A 625 18.89 3.25 30.18
C VAL A 625 18.07 2.26 29.32
N LEU A 626 17.72 2.62 28.08
CA LEU A 626 17.07 1.68 27.16
C LEU A 626 17.98 0.52 26.73
N GLN A 627 19.29 0.75 26.53
CA GLN A 627 20.24 -0.36 26.28
C GLN A 627 20.29 -1.36 27.44
N VAL A 628 20.32 -0.88 28.69
CA VAL A 628 20.22 -1.77 29.86
C VAL A 628 18.88 -2.53 29.87
N TYR A 629 17.77 -1.89 29.51
CA TYR A 629 16.46 -2.58 29.41
C TYR A 629 16.37 -3.57 28.23
N ASN A 630 17.17 -3.38 27.17
CA ASN A 630 17.33 -4.37 26.09
C ASN A 630 18.23 -5.55 26.52
N GLY A 631 18.99 -5.41 27.62
CA GLY A 631 19.92 -6.42 28.13
C GLY A 631 21.32 -6.36 27.52
N GLU A 632 21.74 -5.21 27.00
CA GLU A 632 23.10 -5.02 26.48
C GLU A 632 24.14 -5.04 27.63
N PRO A 633 25.25 -5.80 27.51
CA PRO A 633 26.18 -6.03 28.62
C PRO A 633 26.91 -4.75 29.07
N ASP A 634 27.46 -3.99 28.12
CA ASP A 634 28.32 -2.83 28.39
C ASP A 634 27.54 -1.60 28.86
N ALA A 635 26.22 -1.59 28.68
CA ALA A 635 25.35 -0.44 28.93
C ALA A 635 25.35 0.02 30.40
N VAL A 636 25.68 -0.88 31.34
CA VAL A 636 25.85 -0.51 32.75
C VAL A 636 27.14 0.30 32.97
N SER A 637 28.26 -0.07 32.35
CA SER A 637 29.52 0.71 32.41
C SER A 637 29.32 2.09 31.79
N ILE A 638 28.71 2.14 30.60
CA ILE A 638 28.39 3.39 29.90
C ILE A 638 27.56 4.34 30.78
N LEU A 639 26.60 3.82 31.56
CA LEU A 639 25.82 4.64 32.50
C LEU A 639 26.64 5.18 33.68
N GLU A 640 27.58 4.41 34.23
CA GLU A 640 28.44 4.84 35.33
C GLU A 640 29.46 5.89 34.85
N GLU A 641 30.08 5.67 33.69
CA GLU A 641 30.96 6.62 33.01
C GLU A 641 30.24 7.92 32.65
N LEU A 642 29.02 7.85 32.10
CA LEU A 642 28.21 9.02 31.76
C LEU A 642 27.80 9.84 33.01
N GLU A 643 27.52 9.16 34.12
CA GLU A 643 27.24 9.78 35.41
C GLU A 643 28.50 10.44 36.03
N GLU A 644 29.71 9.96 35.71
CA GLU A 644 30.96 10.68 36.01
C GLU A 644 31.19 11.87 35.07
N CYS A 645 31.01 11.71 33.75
CA CYS A 645 31.09 12.79 32.76
C CYS A 645 30.21 13.98 33.13
N TYR A 646 28.95 13.70 33.52
CA TYR A 646 28.01 14.73 33.97
C TYR A 646 28.48 15.43 35.28
N LYS A 647 29.09 14.69 36.21
CA LYS A 647 29.69 15.28 37.44
C LYS A 647 30.92 16.14 37.14
N MET A 648 31.72 15.80 36.13
CA MET A 648 32.83 16.63 35.67
C MET A 648 32.29 17.90 34.99
N TRP A 649 31.37 17.74 34.04
CA TRP A 649 30.73 18.84 33.32
C TRP A 649 30.05 19.85 34.25
N SER A 650 29.27 19.38 35.23
CA SER A 650 28.61 20.26 36.22
C SER A 650 29.57 21.03 37.14
N LYS A 651 30.87 20.71 37.12
CA LYS A 651 31.95 21.46 37.77
C LYS A 651 32.77 22.31 36.80
N ASN A 652 32.30 22.48 35.56
CA ASN A 652 33.00 23.11 34.44
C ASN A 652 34.35 22.46 34.09
N GLN A 653 34.45 21.13 34.23
CA GLN A 653 35.60 20.35 33.76
C GLN A 653 35.29 19.76 32.37
N ASN A 654 36.30 19.72 31.49
CA ASN A 654 36.12 19.16 30.16
C ASN A 654 36.00 17.62 30.25
N SER A 655 34.91 17.07 29.72
CA SER A 655 34.62 15.63 29.63
C SER A 655 34.36 15.19 28.19
N SER A 656 34.69 16.03 27.20
CA SER A 656 34.39 15.76 25.79
C SER A 656 35.08 14.52 25.24
N SER A 657 36.30 14.19 25.68
CA SER A 657 37.00 12.97 25.28
C SER A 657 36.23 11.71 25.69
N THR A 658 35.85 11.58 26.96
CA THR A 658 35.07 10.43 27.45
C THR A 658 33.69 10.35 26.77
N ILE A 659 33.05 11.50 26.49
CA ILE A 659 31.79 11.50 25.72
C ILE A 659 32.02 11.03 24.28
N ILE A 660 33.16 11.36 23.65
CA ILE A 660 33.51 10.86 22.31
C ILE A 660 33.72 9.36 22.31
N GLU A 661 34.41 8.78 23.29
CA GLU A 661 34.54 7.32 23.40
C GLU A 661 33.17 6.63 23.58
N ILE A 662 32.29 7.18 24.42
CA ILE A 662 30.90 6.73 24.56
C ILE A 662 30.15 6.83 23.21
N LEU A 663 30.32 7.92 22.46
CA LEU A 663 29.71 8.07 21.13
C LEU A 663 30.28 7.10 20.10
N LEU A 664 31.57 6.77 20.17
CA LEU A 664 32.18 5.76 19.31
C LEU A 664 31.63 4.37 19.62
N GLY A 665 31.42 4.03 20.90
CA GLY A 665 30.71 2.82 21.32
C GLY A 665 29.24 2.75 20.88
N PHE A 666 28.56 3.89 20.72
CA PHE A 666 27.23 3.96 20.09
C PHE A 666 27.27 3.82 18.57
N VAL A 667 28.26 4.44 17.92
CA VAL A 667 28.39 4.53 16.45
C VAL A 667 28.95 3.25 15.84
N SER A 668 29.66 2.43 16.61
CA SER A 668 30.13 1.11 16.21
C SER A 668 28.96 0.13 16.04
N LYS A 669 27.94 0.21 16.90
CA LYS A 669 26.72 -0.63 16.85
C LYS A 669 25.88 -0.37 15.59
N PRO A 670 25.30 -1.40 14.94
CA PRO A 670 24.44 -1.22 13.78
C PRO A 670 23.03 -0.81 14.19
N SER A 671 22.83 0.47 14.52
CA SER A 671 21.49 1.03 14.74
C SER A 671 21.39 2.48 14.28
N ALA A 672 20.32 2.79 13.56
CA ALA A 672 20.01 4.14 13.13
C ALA A 672 19.75 5.07 14.34
N LEU A 673 19.12 4.58 15.41
CA LEU A 673 18.85 5.38 16.61
C LEU A 673 20.14 5.88 17.27
N PHE A 674 21.11 4.99 17.47
CA PHE A 674 22.37 5.32 18.14
C PHE A 674 23.29 6.18 17.27
N ARG A 675 23.23 6.02 15.94
CA ARG A 675 23.85 6.97 15.00
C ARG A 675 23.23 8.37 15.13
N LYS A 676 21.90 8.49 15.16
CA LYS A 676 21.21 9.79 15.30
C LYS A 676 21.40 10.41 16.69
N LEU A 677 21.49 9.60 17.75
CA LEU A 677 21.97 10.05 19.06
C LEU A 677 23.34 10.70 18.92
N ALA A 678 24.32 9.99 18.34
CA ALA A 678 25.69 10.48 18.25
C ALA A 678 25.80 11.75 17.39
N GLU A 679 25.13 11.82 16.24
CA GLU A 679 25.08 13.04 15.42
C GLU A 679 24.56 14.26 16.23
N ASN A 680 23.46 14.09 16.97
CA ASN A 680 22.84 15.18 17.73
C ASN A 680 23.64 15.57 18.98
N VAL A 681 24.22 14.59 19.69
CA VAL A 681 25.09 14.85 20.86
C VAL A 681 26.39 15.51 20.41
N PHE A 682 27.04 14.99 19.38
CA PHE A 682 28.30 15.51 18.87
C PHE A 682 28.14 16.98 18.40
N ALA A 683 27.05 17.31 17.70
CA ALA A 683 26.72 18.68 17.33
C ALA A 683 26.58 19.63 18.55
N ALA A 684 26.13 19.12 19.71
CA ALA A 684 25.97 19.90 20.93
C ALA A 684 27.25 20.03 21.79
N ILE A 685 28.30 19.23 21.51
CA ILE A 685 29.61 19.30 22.19
C ILE A 685 30.76 19.72 21.26
N ALA A 686 30.49 19.98 19.97
CA ALA A 686 31.51 20.20 18.95
C ALA A 686 32.52 21.29 19.32
N ASP A 687 32.07 22.34 20.00
CA ASP A 687 32.89 23.47 20.49
C ASP A 687 33.84 23.11 21.65
N GLN A 688 33.61 22.00 22.33
CA GLN A 688 34.39 21.48 23.47
C GLN A 688 35.32 20.32 23.09
N VAL A 689 35.27 19.84 21.84
CA VAL A 689 36.12 18.75 21.34
C VAL A 689 37.56 19.21 21.24
N GLY A 690 38.44 18.57 22.02
CA GLY A 690 39.89 18.79 22.00
C GLY A 690 40.62 17.87 21.02
N GLU A 691 41.94 18.02 20.96
CA GLU A 691 42.85 17.25 20.11
C GLU A 691 42.68 15.74 20.28
N ASP A 692 42.74 15.24 21.52
CA ASP A 692 42.56 13.81 21.84
C ASP A 692 41.28 13.22 21.22
N GLY A 693 40.17 13.97 21.29
CA GLY A 693 38.88 13.52 20.75
C GLY A 693 38.84 13.47 19.23
N ILE A 694 39.56 14.35 18.53
CA ILE A 694 39.74 14.27 17.08
C ILE A 694 40.66 13.09 16.73
N LEU A 695 41.71 12.86 17.51
CA LEU A 695 42.63 11.73 17.30
C LEU A 695 41.91 10.37 17.44
N SER A 696 40.99 10.19 18.40
CA SER A 696 40.16 8.98 18.50
C SER A 696 39.31 8.74 17.25
N LEU A 697 38.70 9.79 16.68
CA LEU A 697 37.96 9.68 15.41
C LEU A 697 38.89 9.30 14.24
N LEU A 698 40.11 9.85 14.21
CA LEU A 698 41.07 9.63 13.13
C LEU A 698 41.69 8.22 13.16
N ASP A 699 42.00 7.66 14.33
CA ASP A 699 42.60 6.33 14.47
C ASP A 699 41.69 5.21 13.88
N ILE A 700 40.37 5.35 14.02
CA ILE A 700 39.38 4.46 13.41
C ILE A 700 39.46 4.47 11.87
N LEU A 701 39.70 5.64 11.28
CA LEU A 701 39.80 5.79 9.83
C LEU A 701 41.08 5.14 9.28
N ASP A 702 42.14 5.05 10.08
CA ASP A 702 43.43 4.48 9.70
C ASP A 702 43.47 2.93 9.73
N LYS A 703 42.56 2.26 10.46
CA LYS A 703 42.49 0.78 10.53
C LYS A 703 42.15 0.14 9.16
N PRO A 704 42.62 -1.08 8.86
CA PRO A 704 42.37 -1.71 7.55
C PRO A 704 40.91 -2.18 7.34
N GLU A 705 40.42 -2.12 6.11
CA GLU A 705 39.05 -2.55 5.73
C GLU A 705 38.95 -4.08 5.54
N ASN A 706 39.29 -4.84 6.59
CA ASN A 706 39.32 -6.31 6.59
C ASN A 706 39.08 -6.89 8.00
N LEU A 707 39.13 -8.22 8.12
CA LEU A 707 39.00 -8.96 9.39
C LEU A 707 40.02 -8.52 10.47
N SER A 708 41.24 -8.08 10.10
CA SER A 708 42.22 -7.56 11.07
C SER A 708 41.73 -6.26 11.68
N GLY A 709 41.30 -5.32 10.83
CA GLY A 709 40.79 -4.02 11.30
C GLY A 709 39.47 -4.15 12.07
N GLN A 710 38.64 -5.16 11.78
CA GLN A 710 37.48 -5.46 12.62
C GLN A 710 37.92 -5.93 14.02
N ARG A 711 38.89 -6.86 14.12
CA ARG A 711 39.42 -7.31 15.42
C ARG A 711 40.15 -6.19 16.19
N GLU A 712 40.79 -5.26 15.49
CA GLU A 712 41.44 -4.08 16.10
C GLU A 712 40.43 -3.00 16.57
N LEU A 713 39.18 -3.03 16.10
CA LEU A 713 38.13 -2.03 16.41
C LEU A 713 37.04 -2.55 17.36
N PHE A 714 36.92 -3.86 17.53
CA PHE A 714 35.85 -4.50 18.28
C PHE A 714 36.44 -5.63 19.15
N GLU A 715 36.59 -5.40 20.46
CA GLU A 715 37.17 -6.38 21.39
C GLU A 715 36.37 -7.69 21.45
N ASN A 716 35.04 -7.62 21.25
CA ASN A 716 34.14 -8.79 21.28
C ASN A 716 34.10 -9.58 19.94
N ALA A 717 35.02 -9.33 19.02
CA ALA A 717 35.09 -10.07 17.74
C ALA A 717 35.33 -11.59 17.92
N GLU A 718 35.83 -12.02 19.10
CA GLU A 718 36.03 -13.44 19.44
C GLU A 718 34.74 -14.14 19.93
N GLU A 719 33.76 -13.43 20.51
CA GLU A 719 32.48 -14.05 20.93
C GLU A 719 31.58 -14.39 19.72
N LEU A 720 31.66 -13.62 18.64
CA LEU A 720 30.99 -13.92 17.38
C LEU A 720 31.50 -15.23 16.74
N GLU A 721 32.74 -15.65 17.03
CA GLU A 721 33.27 -16.96 16.61
C GLU A 721 32.68 -18.10 17.46
N ALA A 722 32.31 -17.85 18.73
CA ALA A 722 31.76 -18.86 19.63
C ALA A 722 30.28 -19.19 19.34
N ASP A 723 29.42 -18.19 19.18
CA ASP A 723 27.99 -18.42 18.89
C ASP A 723 27.76 -19.07 17.52
N ALA A 724 28.60 -18.77 16.53
CA ALA A 724 28.57 -19.42 15.22
C ALA A 724 29.08 -20.87 15.24
N ALA A 725 29.97 -21.21 16.17
CA ALA A 725 30.52 -22.56 16.33
C ALA A 725 29.61 -23.48 17.18
N ASN A 726 28.94 -22.93 18.20
CA ASN A 726 28.12 -23.70 19.15
C ASN A 726 26.77 -24.16 18.59
N GLY A 727 26.36 -23.69 17.40
CA GLY A 727 25.07 -24.06 16.77
C GLY A 727 24.98 -25.49 16.22
N LEU A 728 25.95 -26.38 16.51
CA LEU A 728 26.04 -27.74 15.92
C LEU A 728 26.35 -28.88 16.91
N GLU A 729 26.36 -28.64 18.22
CA GLU A 729 26.53 -29.70 19.25
C GLU A 729 25.48 -29.64 20.37
N ASP A 730 24.22 -29.93 20.04
CA ASP A 730 23.33 -30.68 20.95
C ASP A 730 22.31 -31.49 20.12
N GLY A 731 22.31 -32.82 20.29
CA GLY A 731 21.61 -33.70 19.34
C GLY A 731 21.85 -35.20 19.50
N SER A 732 22.09 -35.71 20.70
CA SER A 732 22.07 -37.16 20.96
C SER A 732 21.72 -37.50 22.41
N GLU A 733 20.60 -38.19 22.61
CA GLU A 733 20.40 -39.43 23.41
C GLU A 733 18.93 -39.58 23.87
N SER A 734 18.20 -40.56 23.32
CA SER A 734 17.02 -41.28 23.89
C SER A 734 15.72 -40.50 24.26
N ASP A 735 14.50 -41.03 24.39
CA ASP A 735 13.71 -42.21 23.92
C ASP A 735 12.25 -41.96 24.46
N GLU A 736 11.11 -42.51 24.00
CA GLU A 736 10.68 -43.48 22.97
C GLU A 736 9.18 -43.19 22.63
N GLU A 737 8.56 -43.88 21.65
CA GLU A 737 7.09 -44.08 21.46
C GLU A 737 6.17 -42.83 21.20
N SER A 738 5.34 -42.74 20.16
CA SER A 738 4.53 -43.82 19.56
C SER A 738 3.94 -43.47 18.18
N SER A 739 3.47 -44.50 17.48
CA SER A 739 3.12 -44.50 16.05
C SER A 739 1.70 -44.02 15.69
N SER A 740 1.56 -43.38 14.52
CA SER A 740 0.47 -43.67 13.56
C SER A 740 0.83 -43.13 12.18
N GLU A 741 0.79 -44.00 11.17
CA GLU A 741 0.98 -43.66 9.76
C GLU A 741 -0.24 -42.94 9.16
N GLY A 742 -0.03 -42.28 8.01
CA GLY A 742 -1.04 -41.54 7.27
C GLY A 742 -0.42 -40.75 6.12
N GLU A 743 -0.01 -41.45 5.06
CA GLU A 743 0.51 -40.90 3.81
C GLU A 743 -0.53 -39.97 3.13
N ASP A 744 -0.09 -38.80 2.67
CA ASP A 744 -0.03 -38.51 1.22
C ASP A 744 0.59 -37.13 0.94
N GLU A 745 1.21 -37.01 -0.23
CA GLU A 745 2.12 -35.94 -0.64
C GLU A 745 1.42 -34.74 -1.29
N ASP A 746 1.99 -33.54 -1.11
CA ASP A 746 2.09 -32.48 -2.13
C ASP A 746 2.97 -31.35 -1.57
N LYS A 747 4.29 -31.39 -1.86
CA LYS A 747 5.24 -30.31 -1.55
C LYS A 747 5.39 -29.40 -2.77
N ASP A 748 4.62 -28.30 -2.80
CA ASP A 748 5.00 -27.13 -3.59
C ASP A 748 5.97 -26.27 -2.74
N ASP A 749 7.27 -26.40 -3.04
CA ASP A 749 8.29 -25.43 -2.62
C ASP A 749 8.08 -24.12 -3.38
N ASP A 750 7.53 -23.08 -2.72
CA ASP A 750 7.69 -21.69 -3.16
C ASP A 750 7.36 -20.67 -2.06
N ALA A 751 8.06 -19.54 -2.08
CA ALA A 751 7.95 -18.40 -1.14
C ALA A 751 8.53 -18.57 0.29
N ALA A 752 9.81 -18.96 0.37
CA ALA A 752 10.72 -18.46 1.41
C ALA A 752 11.53 -17.26 0.85
N ASP A 753 10.84 -16.14 0.63
CA ASP A 753 11.43 -14.87 0.21
C ASP A 753 10.64 -13.71 0.84
N ASP A 754 11.35 -12.72 1.39
CA ASP A 754 10.89 -11.55 2.18
C ASP A 754 10.91 -11.66 3.73
N ASP A 755 12.01 -12.16 4.31
CA ASP A 755 12.29 -12.13 5.78
C ASP A 755 13.37 -11.08 6.17
N ASP A 756 13.71 -10.16 5.25
CA ASP A 756 14.79 -9.16 5.42
C ASP A 756 14.36 -7.81 6.07
N ASP A 757 13.06 -7.50 6.23
CA ASP A 757 12.55 -6.25 6.87
C ASP A 757 12.47 -6.33 8.42
N ALA A 758 13.22 -7.27 9.02
CA ALA A 758 13.23 -7.52 10.47
C ALA A 758 14.48 -6.97 11.20
N SER A 759 15.44 -6.39 10.48
CA SER A 759 16.75 -5.97 11.03
C SER A 759 16.99 -4.46 10.90
N ASP A 760 17.46 -3.80 11.97
CA ASP A 760 17.95 -2.39 11.96
C ASP A 760 19.36 -2.27 11.31
N VAL A 761 19.74 -3.25 10.49
CA VAL A 761 20.97 -3.27 9.71
C VAL A 761 20.74 -2.52 8.41
N GLU A 762 21.24 -1.28 8.35
CA GLU A 762 21.31 -0.52 7.10
C GLU A 762 22.14 -1.28 6.04
N VAL A 763 21.45 -1.91 5.08
CA VAL A 763 22.04 -2.22 3.78
C VAL A 763 22.12 -0.92 3.00
N VAL A 764 23.32 -0.35 2.91
CA VAL A 764 23.55 0.90 2.18
C VAL A 764 23.60 0.59 0.69
N ASP A 765 22.43 0.53 0.05
CA ASP A 765 22.33 0.37 -1.41
C ASP A 765 23.04 1.52 -2.12
N MET A 766 24.11 1.19 -2.84
CA MET A 766 24.94 2.15 -3.55
C MET A 766 24.49 2.32 -5.01
N ASP A 767 23.22 2.66 -5.23
CA ASP A 767 22.73 3.16 -6.50
C ASP A 767 21.54 4.11 -6.31
N GLY A 768 21.70 5.38 -6.72
CA GLY A 768 20.62 6.37 -6.61
C GLY A 768 21.05 7.82 -6.41
N VAL A 769 21.72 8.42 -7.39
CA VAL A 769 21.79 9.89 -7.51
C VAL A 769 21.11 10.31 -8.81
N ASP A 770 19.82 10.62 -8.71
CA ASP A 770 19.09 11.40 -9.71
C ASP A 770 19.41 12.90 -9.48
N ASP A 771 20.26 13.49 -10.34
CA ASP A 771 20.47 14.94 -10.37
C ASP A 771 19.72 15.55 -11.56
N SER A 772 18.53 16.07 -11.26
CA SER A 772 17.63 16.69 -12.22
C SER A 772 17.87 18.19 -12.37
N VAL A 773 18.98 18.57 -13.02
CA VAL A 773 19.22 19.97 -13.45
C VAL A 773 19.47 20.10 -14.96
N SER A 774 18.53 20.79 -15.64
CA SER A 774 18.65 21.12 -17.07
C SER A 774 19.61 22.29 -17.31
N SER A 775 20.53 22.12 -18.26
CA SER A 775 21.18 23.24 -18.97
C SER A 775 21.57 22.80 -20.38
N SER A 776 21.32 23.67 -21.37
CA SER A 776 21.23 23.30 -22.78
C SER A 776 22.39 23.82 -23.65
N ASP A 777 22.87 22.92 -24.52
CA ASP A 777 23.19 23.12 -25.94
C ASP A 777 24.57 23.67 -26.43
N SER A 778 24.92 23.21 -27.65
CA SER A 778 25.94 23.65 -28.62
C SER A 778 27.44 23.42 -28.27
N GLY A 779 28.27 22.79 -29.14
CA GLY A 779 28.00 22.07 -30.39
C GLY A 779 29.26 21.75 -31.24
N ASP A 780 29.25 20.58 -31.90
CA ASP A 780 30.02 20.10 -33.08
C ASP A 780 31.59 20.07 -33.09
N GLY A 781 32.17 19.09 -33.81
CA GLY A 781 33.62 18.98 -34.05
C GLY A 781 34.18 17.58 -34.33
N SER A 782 33.85 16.97 -35.47
CA SER A 782 34.35 15.63 -35.89
C SER A 782 35.86 15.55 -36.16
N SER A 783 36.53 14.46 -35.73
CA SER A 783 37.48 13.71 -36.58
C SER A 783 37.75 12.29 -36.03
N ASN A 784 37.83 11.33 -36.94
CA ASN A 784 38.12 9.90 -36.72
C ASN A 784 39.62 9.65 -36.96
N GLU A 785 40.21 8.60 -36.35
CA GLU A 785 41.26 7.69 -36.88
C GLU A 785 41.76 6.75 -35.75
N SER A 786 42.29 5.58 -36.13
CA SER A 786 42.35 4.39 -35.26
C SER A 786 43.67 4.17 -34.51
N GLY A 787 43.57 3.47 -33.38
CA GLY A 787 44.69 2.83 -32.70
C GLY A 787 44.14 1.89 -31.62
N GLY A 788 44.08 0.59 -31.91
CA GLY A 788 43.54 -0.39 -30.98
C GLY A 788 44.61 -0.86 -29.99
N ASP A 789 44.19 -1.07 -28.74
CA ASP A 789 44.80 -2.06 -27.86
C ASP A 789 43.68 -2.72 -27.05
N SER A 790 43.89 -3.96 -26.64
CA SER A 790 42.89 -4.82 -26.00
C SER A 790 43.07 -4.88 -24.49
N ASP A 791 42.09 -4.40 -23.74
CA ASP A 791 41.91 -4.71 -22.31
C ASP A 791 40.54 -5.37 -22.12
N ASP A 792 40.49 -6.68 -22.41
CA ASP A 792 39.48 -7.60 -21.91
C ASP A 792 40.13 -8.48 -20.84
N GLU A 793 40.17 -7.96 -19.61
CA GLU A 793 40.39 -8.69 -18.36
C GLU A 793 39.82 -7.82 -17.21
N SER A 794 39.17 -8.32 -16.16
CA SER A 794 39.12 -9.71 -15.69
C SER A 794 37.78 -10.01 -14.99
N ALA A 795 36.93 -10.84 -15.61
CA ALA A 795 35.86 -11.58 -14.92
C ALA A 795 36.31 -13.00 -14.50
N VAL A 796 37.62 -13.24 -14.53
CA VAL A 796 38.25 -14.54 -14.27
C VAL A 796 38.30 -14.78 -12.75
N GLY A 797 37.63 -15.82 -12.27
CA GLY A 797 37.62 -16.19 -10.85
C GLY A 797 36.32 -16.79 -10.31
N ALA A 798 35.22 -16.77 -11.07
CA ALA A 798 34.00 -17.50 -10.74
C ALA A 798 33.91 -18.86 -11.47
N ASP A 799 34.17 -18.88 -12.78
CA ASP A 799 34.07 -20.08 -13.61
C ASP A 799 35.17 -21.12 -13.35
N ASP A 800 36.41 -20.70 -13.08
CA ASP A 800 37.52 -21.62 -12.78
C ASP A 800 37.28 -22.44 -11.49
N GLU A 801 36.57 -21.86 -10.51
CA GLU A 801 36.27 -22.51 -9.24
C GLU A 801 35.05 -23.45 -9.38
N LEU A 802 34.06 -23.07 -10.21
CA LEU A 802 32.92 -23.92 -10.56
C LEU A 802 33.35 -25.14 -11.38
N THR A 803 34.17 -24.93 -12.42
CA THR A 803 34.69 -26.01 -13.26
C THR A 803 35.64 -26.95 -12.49
N ALA A 804 36.44 -26.43 -11.55
CA ALA A 804 37.23 -27.28 -10.64
C ALA A 804 36.35 -28.10 -9.67
N PHE A 805 35.21 -27.56 -9.23
CA PHE A 805 34.23 -28.28 -8.41
C PHE A 805 33.52 -29.36 -9.22
N GLU A 806 33.04 -29.06 -10.44
CA GLU A 806 32.42 -30.03 -11.35
C GLU A 806 33.40 -31.13 -11.76
N ALA A 807 34.66 -30.80 -12.01
CA ALA A 807 35.71 -31.80 -12.30
C ALA A 807 35.94 -32.75 -11.12
N LYS A 808 35.98 -32.23 -9.87
CA LYS A 808 36.08 -33.08 -8.67
C LYS A 808 34.83 -33.92 -8.45
N LEU A 809 33.63 -33.34 -8.64
CA LEU A 809 32.35 -34.03 -8.49
C LEU A 809 32.22 -35.18 -9.51
N ALA A 810 32.55 -34.94 -10.77
CA ALA A 810 32.60 -35.95 -11.84
C ALA A 810 33.69 -37.02 -11.59
N GLN A 811 34.82 -36.63 -10.99
CA GLN A 811 35.86 -37.58 -10.58
C GLN A 811 35.39 -38.48 -9.43
N THR A 812 34.63 -37.97 -8.45
CA THR A 812 34.03 -38.79 -7.40
C THR A 812 32.89 -39.67 -7.89
N LEU A 813 32.01 -39.16 -8.76
CA LEU A 813 30.87 -39.90 -9.32
C LEU A 813 31.26 -40.90 -10.44
N GLY A 814 32.54 -40.93 -10.85
CA GLY A 814 33.06 -41.91 -11.81
C GLY A 814 32.61 -41.74 -13.26
N THR A 815 31.92 -40.66 -13.61
CA THR A 815 31.21 -40.48 -14.89
C THR A 815 32.10 -40.16 -16.12
N SER A 816 33.43 -40.29 -16.00
CA SER A 816 34.37 -39.82 -17.02
C SER A 816 34.65 -40.80 -18.18
N LYS A 817 33.74 -40.86 -19.16
CA LYS A 817 33.99 -41.29 -20.56
C LYS A 817 33.09 -40.49 -21.51
N HIS A 818 33.50 -40.00 -22.68
CA HIS A 818 34.83 -39.92 -23.31
C HIS A 818 34.76 -38.85 -24.42
N ALA A 819 35.59 -37.81 -24.38
CA ALA A 819 35.65 -36.81 -25.46
C ALA A 819 36.62 -37.30 -26.56
N GLY A 820 36.08 -38.03 -27.56
CA GLY A 820 36.91 -38.71 -28.57
C GLY A 820 36.16 -39.19 -29.81
N ASN A 821 35.88 -38.26 -30.72
CA ASN A 821 35.59 -38.39 -32.16
C ASN A 821 35.67 -39.80 -32.84
N GLY A 822 34.54 -40.33 -33.35
CA GLY A 822 34.53 -41.27 -34.49
C GLY A 822 33.53 -42.44 -34.47
N ASP A 823 32.48 -42.31 -35.31
CA ASP A 823 31.66 -43.29 -36.07
C ASP A 823 31.40 -44.76 -35.62
N ASP A 824 30.17 -45.20 -35.96
CA ASP A 824 29.58 -46.55 -36.12
C ASP A 824 29.24 -47.45 -34.89
N GLY A 825 28.01 -47.99 -34.91
CA GLY A 825 27.76 -49.39 -34.50
C GLY A 825 27.04 -49.74 -33.18
N SER A 826 25.71 -49.74 -33.20
CA SER A 826 24.77 -50.61 -32.43
C SER A 826 24.50 -50.41 -30.91
N ASP A 827 23.21 -50.53 -30.55
CA ASP A 827 22.68 -50.63 -29.19
C ASP A 827 23.07 -51.95 -28.48
N THR A 828 23.52 -51.86 -27.23
CA THR A 828 23.03 -52.71 -26.12
C THR A 828 23.15 -51.95 -24.81
N SER A 829 22.06 -51.85 -24.05
CA SER A 829 22.08 -51.42 -22.64
C SER A 829 22.74 -52.47 -21.76
N ASP A 830 23.65 -52.06 -20.90
CA ASP A 830 23.94 -52.73 -19.62
C ASP A 830 24.18 -51.61 -18.59
N GLU A 831 23.12 -51.26 -17.87
CA GLU A 831 23.22 -50.46 -16.65
C GLU A 831 23.86 -51.37 -15.58
N SER A 832 25.12 -51.11 -15.24
CA SER A 832 25.75 -51.81 -14.12
C SER A 832 25.27 -51.19 -12.82
N ASP A 833 24.32 -51.86 -12.15
CA ASP A 833 23.88 -51.54 -10.79
C ASP A 833 25.08 -51.25 -9.88
N MET A 834 25.10 -50.06 -9.27
CA MET A 834 26.01 -49.78 -8.17
C MET A 834 25.50 -50.50 -6.93
N ASP A 835 26.32 -51.40 -6.38
CA ASP A 835 26.02 -52.15 -5.15
C ASP A 835 25.79 -51.18 -3.97
N ASP A 836 24.80 -51.46 -3.11
CA ASP A 836 24.31 -50.52 -2.08
C ASP A 836 25.44 -50.05 -1.13
N GLU A 837 26.41 -50.92 -0.88
CA GLU A 837 27.59 -50.64 -0.04
C GLU A 837 28.52 -49.58 -0.67
N GLN A 838 28.55 -49.45 -2.00
CA GLN A 838 29.29 -48.40 -2.70
C GLN A 838 28.54 -47.06 -2.73
N MET A 839 27.21 -47.08 -2.72
CA MET A 839 26.39 -45.87 -2.64
C MET A 839 26.56 -45.17 -1.28
N MET A 840 26.56 -45.95 -0.18
CA MET A 840 26.83 -45.41 1.16
C MET A 840 28.25 -44.85 1.32
N ALA A 841 29.25 -45.45 0.65
CA ALA A 841 30.64 -44.97 0.70
C ALA A 841 30.83 -43.61 -0.01
N LEU A 842 30.01 -43.33 -1.03
CA LEU A 842 30.03 -42.07 -1.78
C LEU A 842 29.47 -40.89 -0.99
N ASP A 843 28.44 -41.12 -0.17
CA ASP A 843 27.73 -40.08 0.57
C ASP A 843 28.61 -39.38 1.62
N GLY A 844 29.51 -40.13 2.28
CA GLY A 844 30.51 -39.57 3.19
C GLY A 844 31.51 -38.63 2.50
N HIS A 845 31.88 -38.91 1.24
CA HIS A 845 32.76 -38.05 0.45
C HIS A 845 32.04 -36.81 -0.09
N LEU A 846 30.80 -36.95 -0.58
CA LEU A 846 29.92 -35.83 -0.95
C LEU A 846 29.70 -34.90 0.24
N THR A 847 29.35 -35.45 1.41
CA THR A 847 29.18 -34.68 2.66
C THR A 847 30.45 -33.93 3.05
N THR A 848 31.63 -34.52 2.84
CA THR A 848 32.92 -33.85 3.12
C THR A 848 33.18 -32.69 2.14
N ILE A 849 32.96 -32.89 0.84
CA ILE A 849 33.13 -31.87 -0.20
C ILE A 849 32.14 -30.71 0.00
N PHE A 850 30.88 -31.01 0.32
CA PHE A 850 29.90 -29.97 0.65
C PHE A 850 30.29 -29.22 1.94
N LYS A 851 30.72 -29.91 3.01
CA LYS A 851 31.22 -29.27 4.24
C LYS A 851 32.44 -28.36 4.01
N GLU A 852 33.36 -28.71 3.11
CA GLU A 852 34.46 -27.82 2.71
C GLU A 852 33.94 -26.59 1.95
N ARG A 853 32.96 -26.75 1.06
CA ARG A 853 32.32 -25.63 0.34
C ARG A 853 31.53 -24.71 1.26
N THR A 854 30.77 -25.21 2.25
CA THR A 854 30.10 -24.34 3.24
C THR A 854 31.12 -23.57 4.06
N LYS A 855 32.22 -24.19 4.49
CA LYS A 855 33.31 -23.49 5.20
C LYS A 855 33.96 -22.39 4.36
N GLN A 856 34.19 -22.62 3.07
CA GLN A 856 34.75 -21.60 2.18
C GLN A 856 33.74 -20.47 1.85
N SER A 857 32.47 -20.83 1.63
CA SER A 857 31.38 -19.87 1.39
C SER A 857 31.16 -18.96 2.60
N ASN A 858 31.13 -19.54 3.81
CA ASN A 858 31.02 -18.80 5.06
C ASN A 858 32.23 -17.86 5.22
N LYS A 859 33.46 -18.33 5.01
CA LYS A 859 34.66 -17.48 5.07
C LYS A 859 34.64 -16.29 4.08
N LYS A 860 34.06 -16.48 2.89
CA LYS A 860 33.87 -15.40 1.90
C LYS A 860 32.77 -14.42 2.32
N LYS A 861 31.70 -14.91 2.96
CA LYS A 861 30.63 -14.09 3.56
C LYS A 861 31.16 -13.30 4.77
N GLU A 862 31.78 -13.96 5.73
CA GLU A 862 32.46 -13.36 6.90
C GLU A 862 33.41 -12.24 6.49
N SER A 863 34.29 -12.46 5.49
CA SER A 863 35.20 -11.40 5.02
C SER A 863 34.49 -10.22 4.34
N LYS A 864 33.29 -10.44 3.78
CA LYS A 864 32.46 -9.37 3.20
C LYS A 864 31.73 -8.59 4.30
N ASP A 865 31.15 -9.28 5.26
CA ASP A 865 30.39 -8.72 6.39
C ASP A 865 31.32 -7.96 7.34
N ALA A 866 32.53 -8.47 7.59
CA ALA A 866 33.62 -7.78 8.28
C ALA A 866 34.00 -6.46 7.60
N LYS A 867 34.23 -6.49 6.29
CA LYS A 867 34.54 -5.29 5.50
C LYS A 867 33.38 -4.29 5.53
N GLY A 868 32.14 -4.77 5.39
CA GLY A 868 30.93 -3.94 5.50
C GLY A 868 30.81 -3.26 6.86
N THR A 869 31.09 -3.97 7.94
CA THR A 869 31.06 -3.45 9.32
C THR A 869 32.07 -2.31 9.52
N VAL A 870 33.34 -2.54 9.13
CA VAL A 870 34.40 -1.50 9.22
C VAL A 870 34.09 -0.30 8.31
N VAL A 871 33.62 -0.54 7.08
CA VAL A 871 33.24 0.53 6.14
C VAL A 871 32.08 1.37 6.68
N ASN A 872 31.06 0.74 7.26
CA ASN A 872 29.93 1.43 7.87
C ASN A 872 30.36 2.25 9.08
N PHE A 873 31.22 1.71 9.95
CA PHE A 873 31.74 2.47 11.09
C PHE A 873 32.55 3.69 10.65
N LYS A 874 33.47 3.54 9.68
CA LYS A 874 34.20 4.66 9.07
C LYS A 874 33.28 5.70 8.45
N ASN A 875 32.24 5.28 7.74
CA ASN A 875 31.26 6.21 7.14
C ASN A 875 30.54 7.05 8.21
N ARG A 876 30.18 6.46 9.36
CA ARG A 876 29.54 7.18 10.47
C ARG A 876 30.52 8.12 11.19
N VAL A 877 31.78 7.72 11.36
CA VAL A 877 32.84 8.61 11.87
C VAL A 877 33.06 9.81 10.93
N LEU A 878 33.03 9.59 9.61
CA LEU A 878 33.05 10.67 8.62
C LEU A 878 31.82 11.59 8.71
N ASP A 879 30.65 11.10 9.12
CA ASP A 879 29.49 11.96 9.41
C ASP A 879 29.74 12.85 10.64
N LEU A 880 30.36 12.33 11.71
CA LEU A 880 30.77 13.14 12.87
C LEU A 880 31.81 14.22 12.49
N LEU A 881 32.83 13.87 11.70
CA LEU A 881 33.79 14.85 11.17
C LEU A 881 33.14 15.89 10.24
N THR A 882 32.09 15.50 9.50
CA THR A 882 31.28 16.44 8.70
C THR A 882 30.56 17.45 9.58
N ILE A 883 30.06 17.03 10.75
CA ILE A 883 29.46 17.92 11.76
C ILE A 883 30.53 18.83 12.37
N TYR A 884 31.71 18.29 12.74
CA TYR A 884 32.80 19.09 13.30
C TYR A 884 33.24 20.21 12.34
N VAL A 885 33.43 19.90 11.06
CA VAL A 885 33.78 20.89 10.04
C VAL A 885 32.67 21.93 9.85
N ARG A 886 31.39 21.57 10.01
CA ARG A 886 30.27 22.52 9.86
C ARG A 886 30.21 23.52 11.01
N GLU A 887 30.28 23.05 12.24
CA GLU A 887 30.11 23.88 13.43
C GLU A 887 31.42 24.61 13.82
N CYS A 888 32.58 23.98 13.61
CA CYS A 888 33.86 24.41 14.18
C CYS A 888 34.94 24.78 13.15
N TYR A 889 34.60 25.11 11.89
CA TYR A 889 35.55 25.47 10.80
C TYR A 889 36.57 26.59 11.10
N GLN A 890 36.46 27.31 12.22
CA GLN A 890 37.43 28.32 12.67
C GLN A 890 38.46 27.78 13.68
N SER A 891 38.24 26.57 14.21
CA SER A 891 39.17 25.89 15.11
C SER A 891 40.45 25.51 14.36
N PRO A 892 41.66 25.73 14.94
CA PRO A 892 42.92 25.26 14.35
C PRO A 892 42.92 23.75 14.08
N LEU A 893 42.29 22.95 14.96
CA LEU A 893 42.21 21.49 14.88
C LEU A 893 41.56 20.96 13.59
N VAL A 894 40.83 21.80 12.86
CA VAL A 894 40.23 21.43 11.57
C VAL A 894 41.29 21.30 10.46
N LEU A 895 42.47 21.90 10.63
CA LEU A 895 43.59 21.74 9.70
C LEU A 895 44.26 20.37 9.84
N ASP A 896 44.26 19.79 11.03
CA ASP A 896 44.80 18.46 11.32
C ASP A 896 44.00 17.34 10.63
N LEU A 897 42.78 17.61 10.19
CA LEU A 897 41.98 16.70 9.36
C LEU A 897 42.50 16.57 7.92
N ILE A 898 43.31 17.52 7.42
CA ILE A 898 43.68 17.58 6.00
C ILE A 898 44.54 16.38 5.61
N GLN A 899 45.62 16.10 6.34
CA GLN A 899 46.55 15.01 6.00
C GLN A 899 45.89 13.61 6.18
N PRO A 900 45.19 13.29 7.29
CA PRO A 900 44.51 12.00 7.46
C PRO A 900 43.44 11.73 6.41
N LEU A 901 42.61 12.72 6.05
CA LEU A 901 41.57 12.53 5.03
C LEU A 901 42.16 12.35 3.62
N LEU A 902 43.28 13.01 3.30
CA LEU A 902 44.02 12.74 2.06
C LEU A 902 44.56 11.31 2.05
N LYS A 903 45.30 10.91 3.10
CA LYS A 903 45.83 9.55 3.29
C LYS A 903 44.72 8.51 3.14
N LEU A 904 43.59 8.68 3.83
CA LEU A 904 42.40 7.82 3.73
C LEU A 904 41.89 7.70 2.30
N SER A 905 41.77 8.81 1.56
CA SER A 905 41.31 8.80 0.16
C SER A 905 42.29 8.12 -0.82
N ARG A 906 43.52 7.82 -0.39
CA ARG A 906 44.51 7.01 -1.12
C ARG A 906 44.57 5.55 -0.65
N THR A 907 44.39 5.29 0.64
CA THR A 907 44.58 3.95 1.23
C THR A 907 43.29 3.12 1.27
N THR A 908 42.11 3.74 1.27
CA THR A 908 40.83 3.03 1.24
C THR A 908 40.67 2.21 -0.04
N GLN A 909 40.08 1.02 0.07
CA GLN A 909 39.65 0.23 -1.08
C GLN A 909 38.22 0.59 -1.52
N THR A 910 37.53 1.45 -0.77
CA THR A 910 36.11 1.70 -0.92
C THR A 910 35.89 3.10 -1.50
N LYS A 911 35.43 3.17 -2.76
CA LYS A 911 35.25 4.43 -3.50
C LYS A 911 34.43 5.47 -2.73
N ALA A 912 33.33 5.06 -2.10
CA ALA A 912 32.46 5.95 -1.31
C ALA A 912 33.17 6.62 -0.12
N ILE A 913 34.08 5.90 0.56
CA ILE A 913 34.89 6.48 1.65
C ILE A 913 35.81 7.57 1.08
N SER A 914 36.46 7.32 -0.06
CA SER A 914 37.32 8.33 -0.72
C SER A 914 36.53 9.57 -1.18
N GLU A 915 35.30 9.38 -1.66
CA GLU A 915 34.41 10.47 -2.10
C GLU A 915 33.86 11.27 -0.91
N ARG A 916 33.50 10.61 0.20
CA ARG A 916 33.11 11.28 1.45
C ARG A 916 34.28 12.07 2.06
N ALA A 917 35.48 11.48 2.15
CA ALA A 917 36.67 12.17 2.65
C ALA A 917 36.99 13.44 1.84
N PHE A 918 36.94 13.36 0.50
CA PHE A 918 37.09 14.54 -0.36
C PHE A 918 35.94 15.55 -0.19
N THR A 919 34.71 15.09 0.07
CA THR A 919 33.55 15.96 0.31
C THR A 919 33.70 16.75 1.61
N ILE A 920 34.24 16.17 2.68
CA ILE A 920 34.54 16.87 3.95
C ILE A 920 35.60 17.94 3.73
N LEU A 921 36.69 17.61 3.03
CA LEU A 921 37.73 18.57 2.67
C LEU A 921 37.16 19.73 1.83
N LYS A 922 36.32 19.42 0.83
CA LYS A 922 35.62 20.44 0.03
C LYS A 922 34.70 21.31 0.89
N LEU A 923 33.93 20.73 1.82
CA LEU A 923 33.05 21.45 2.73
C LEU A 923 33.83 22.47 3.58
N LEU A 924 34.99 22.08 4.12
CA LEU A 924 35.90 22.97 4.83
C LEU A 924 36.31 24.16 3.94
N PHE A 925 36.84 23.86 2.74
CA PHE A 925 37.37 24.88 1.84
C PHE A 925 36.29 25.87 1.37
N ASP A 926 35.12 25.36 1.01
CA ASP A 926 33.99 26.15 0.54
C ASP A 926 33.38 26.99 1.69
N THR A 927 33.37 26.47 2.93
CA THR A 927 32.85 27.21 4.11
C THR A 927 33.77 28.36 4.49
N CYS A 928 35.07 28.13 4.69
CA CYS A 928 36.04 29.18 5.00
C CYS A 928 36.10 30.25 3.91
N THR A 929 36.10 29.86 2.63
CA THR A 929 36.14 30.84 1.52
C THR A 929 34.86 31.66 1.38
N LYS A 930 33.68 31.05 1.61
CA LYS A 930 32.38 31.73 1.60
C LYS A 930 32.24 32.75 2.73
N HIS A 931 32.64 32.37 3.95
CA HIS A 931 32.53 33.21 5.14
C HIS A 931 33.71 34.18 5.32
N LYS A 932 34.83 33.97 4.61
CA LYS A 932 36.11 34.72 4.74
C LYS A 932 36.69 34.70 6.16
N ALA A 933 36.30 33.72 6.96
CA ALA A 933 36.84 33.42 8.27
C ALA A 933 37.65 32.14 8.19
N TRP A 934 38.82 32.15 8.83
CA TRP A 934 39.90 31.19 8.59
C TRP A 934 40.48 30.72 9.94
N PRO A 935 40.94 29.46 10.06
CA PRO A 935 41.63 29.00 11.26
C PRO A 935 42.92 29.78 11.54
N ASP A 936 43.21 30.03 12.81
CA ASP A 936 44.42 30.76 13.22
C ASP A 936 45.54 29.82 13.69
N GLN A 937 46.43 29.44 12.77
CA GLN A 937 47.63 28.65 13.05
C GLN A 937 48.93 29.38 12.62
N PRO A 938 50.07 29.24 13.33
CA PRO A 938 51.32 29.89 12.95
C PRO A 938 51.75 29.65 11.50
N SER A 939 52.27 30.68 10.83
CA SER A 939 52.63 30.61 9.41
C SER A 939 53.63 29.50 9.08
N ASN A 940 54.53 29.16 10.01
CA ASN A 940 55.52 28.09 9.81
C ASN A 940 54.84 26.72 9.70
N GLU A 941 53.98 26.37 10.67
CA GLU A 941 53.21 25.12 10.66
C GLU A 941 52.31 25.00 9.43
N LEU A 942 51.75 26.12 8.96
CA LEU A 942 50.99 26.19 7.70
C LEU A 942 51.86 25.96 6.45
N PHE A 943 53.14 26.34 6.48
CA PHE A 943 54.09 26.00 5.42
C PHE A 943 54.53 24.54 5.49
N ASP A 944 54.68 23.99 6.69
CA ASP A 944 55.05 22.59 6.89
C ASP A 944 53.88 21.68 6.42
N SER A 945 52.65 21.99 6.82
CA SER A 945 51.41 21.35 6.31
C SER A 945 51.27 21.45 4.79
N LEU A 946 51.74 22.55 4.18
CA LEU A 946 51.72 22.72 2.72
C LEU A 946 52.76 21.81 2.04
N ASP A 947 53.93 21.60 2.67
CA ASP A 947 54.95 20.67 2.19
C ASP A 947 54.48 19.21 2.35
N ASP A 948 53.83 18.87 3.47
CA ASP A 948 53.21 17.56 3.70
C ASP A 948 52.13 17.24 2.66
N VAL A 949 51.24 18.19 2.34
CA VAL A 949 50.25 18.01 1.26
C VAL A 949 50.92 17.85 -0.10
N GLN A 950 52.05 18.54 -0.36
CA GLN A 950 52.83 18.34 -1.59
C GLN A 950 53.61 17.02 -1.59
N ALA A 951 54.02 16.48 -0.43
CA ALA A 951 54.60 15.16 -0.30
C ALA A 951 53.56 14.07 -0.59
N GLU A 952 52.37 14.17 0.00
CA GLU A 952 51.26 13.26 -0.24
C GLU A 952 50.79 13.29 -1.71
N LEU A 953 50.79 14.47 -2.35
CA LEU A 953 50.49 14.63 -3.77
C LEU A 953 51.39 13.76 -4.67
N ARG A 954 52.68 13.57 -4.33
CA ARG A 954 53.63 12.70 -5.07
C ARG A 954 53.27 11.22 -4.99
N LEU A 955 52.43 10.83 -4.03
CA LEU A 955 51.95 9.46 -3.86
C LEU A 955 50.64 9.18 -4.62
N SER A 956 50.06 10.19 -5.29
CA SER A 956 48.76 10.09 -5.96
C SER A 956 48.65 8.94 -6.97
N THR A 957 47.63 8.12 -6.80
CA THR A 957 47.26 7.02 -7.71
C THR A 957 45.84 7.16 -8.26
N SER A 958 44.90 7.70 -7.47
CA SER A 958 43.50 7.91 -7.88
C SER A 958 43.22 9.35 -8.30
N LYS A 959 42.28 9.55 -9.24
CA LYS A 959 41.84 10.89 -9.67
C LYS A 959 41.21 11.70 -8.53
N ILE A 960 40.52 11.02 -7.60
CA ILE A 960 39.88 11.62 -6.43
C ILE A 960 40.95 12.17 -5.48
N HIS A 961 41.94 11.34 -5.10
CA HIS A 961 43.07 11.78 -4.27
C HIS A 961 43.84 12.94 -4.89
N ALA A 962 44.17 12.85 -6.19
CA ALA A 962 44.86 13.91 -6.92
C ALA A 962 44.10 15.24 -6.87
N SER A 963 42.77 15.22 -7.03
CA SER A 963 41.91 16.40 -6.94
C SER A 963 41.77 16.92 -5.51
N ALA A 964 41.72 16.02 -4.52
CA ALA A 964 41.68 16.36 -3.11
C ALA A 964 42.97 17.09 -2.69
N ALA A 965 44.14 16.49 -2.92
CA ALA A 965 45.44 17.06 -2.55
C ALA A 965 45.73 18.39 -3.28
N SER A 966 45.35 18.50 -4.57
CA SER A 966 45.43 19.76 -5.33
C SER A 966 44.63 20.89 -4.66
N ARG A 967 43.38 20.60 -4.25
CA ARG A 967 42.51 21.56 -3.58
C ARG A 967 42.92 21.88 -2.15
N SER A 968 43.40 20.89 -1.39
CA SER A 968 44.00 21.09 -0.06
C SER A 968 45.21 22.03 -0.13
N SER A 969 46.09 21.82 -1.10
CA SER A 969 47.24 22.70 -1.32
C SER A 969 46.78 24.13 -1.65
N LEU A 970 45.81 24.28 -2.55
CA LEU A 970 45.27 25.59 -2.90
C LEU A 970 44.53 26.28 -1.73
N TYR A 971 43.92 25.52 -0.82
CA TYR A 971 43.30 26.02 0.40
C TYR A 971 44.35 26.59 1.38
N LEU A 972 45.40 25.82 1.69
CA LEU A 972 46.51 26.29 2.54
C LEU A 972 47.22 27.52 1.94
N VAL A 973 47.36 27.57 0.61
CA VAL A 973 47.85 28.73 -0.13
C VAL A 973 46.98 29.98 0.08
N LYS A 974 45.65 29.84 -0.03
CA LYS A 974 44.71 30.95 0.23
C LYS A 974 44.82 31.42 1.68
N LEU A 975 44.93 30.50 2.63
CA LEU A 975 45.09 30.77 4.05
C LEU A 975 46.37 31.57 4.32
N LEU A 976 47.53 31.07 3.89
CA LEU A 976 48.83 31.73 4.05
C LEU A 976 48.85 33.15 3.44
N VAL A 977 48.33 33.33 2.23
CA VAL A 977 48.29 34.64 1.55
C VAL A 977 47.25 35.59 2.15
N SER A 978 46.19 35.07 2.77
CA SER A 978 45.23 35.88 3.53
C SER A 978 45.84 36.45 4.81
N LYS A 979 46.81 35.74 5.42
CA LYS A 979 47.55 36.20 6.60
C LYS A 979 48.61 37.24 6.26
N ASP A 980 49.46 36.96 5.28
CA ASP A 980 50.41 37.93 4.73
C ASP A 980 50.65 37.69 3.23
N LYS A 981 50.53 38.75 2.44
CA LYS A 981 50.81 38.73 1.00
C LYS A 981 52.29 38.45 0.70
N ALA A 982 53.21 38.71 1.64
CA ALA A 982 54.63 38.38 1.47
C ALA A 982 54.89 36.87 1.38
N HIS A 983 54.03 36.02 1.97
CA HIS A 983 54.13 34.56 1.87
C HIS A 983 54.03 34.05 0.42
N TYR A 984 53.40 34.81 -0.49
CA TYR A 984 53.25 34.44 -1.90
C TYR A 984 54.58 34.08 -2.57
N ALA A 985 55.68 34.76 -2.22
CA ALA A 985 57.00 34.47 -2.80
C ALA A 985 57.48 33.05 -2.46
N ARG A 986 57.45 32.67 -1.17
CA ARG A 986 57.83 31.32 -0.71
C ARG A 986 56.92 30.24 -1.30
N ILE A 987 55.62 30.51 -1.39
CA ILE A 987 54.66 29.60 -2.03
C ILE A 987 54.99 29.39 -3.51
N ALA A 988 55.30 30.46 -4.25
CA ALA A 988 55.66 30.38 -5.66
C ALA A 988 56.95 29.56 -5.88
N ASP A 989 57.94 29.67 -4.98
CA ASP A 989 59.15 28.85 -5.02
C ASP A 989 58.89 27.36 -4.75
N MET A 990 57.97 27.02 -3.82
CA MET A 990 57.53 25.64 -3.58
C MET A 990 56.84 25.06 -4.84
N TYR A 991 55.88 25.78 -5.41
CA TYR A 991 55.18 25.37 -6.63
C TYR A 991 56.13 25.27 -7.84
N ALA A 992 57.11 26.16 -7.97
CA ALA A 992 58.13 26.08 -9.02
C ALA A 992 59.07 24.87 -8.83
N THR A 993 59.32 24.45 -7.59
CA THR A 993 60.09 23.24 -7.27
C THR A 993 59.30 21.98 -7.66
N LEU A 994 58.03 21.91 -7.27
CA LEU A 994 57.10 20.85 -7.66
C LEU A 994 56.95 20.75 -9.20
N GLN A 995 56.91 21.89 -9.91
CA GLN A 995 56.83 21.91 -11.38
C GLN A 995 58.11 21.40 -12.06
N LYS A 996 59.28 21.71 -11.51
CA LYS A 996 60.56 21.16 -12.00
C LYS A 996 60.62 19.64 -11.83
N GLU A 997 60.16 19.13 -10.69
CA GLU A 997 60.10 17.70 -10.39
C GLU A 997 59.17 16.95 -11.35
N TRP A 998 57.96 17.49 -11.58
CA TRP A 998 57.00 16.99 -12.56
C TRP A 998 57.58 16.97 -13.99
N PHE A 999 58.20 18.07 -14.45
CA PHE A 999 58.77 18.15 -15.79
C PHE A 999 60.00 17.24 -15.98
N SER A 1000 60.79 17.01 -14.92
CA SER A 1000 62.01 16.18 -14.99
C SER A 1000 61.73 14.68 -15.01
N THR A 1001 60.50 14.26 -14.65
CA THR A 1001 60.15 12.85 -14.46
C THR A 1001 58.99 12.46 -15.37
N PRO A 1002 59.24 11.78 -16.51
CA PRO A 1002 58.18 11.40 -17.47
C PRO A 1002 57.06 10.54 -16.87
N THR A 1003 57.35 9.80 -15.80
CA THR A 1003 56.39 8.97 -15.05
C THR A 1003 55.96 9.61 -13.72
N SER A 1004 55.94 10.95 -13.64
CA SER A 1004 55.53 11.64 -12.41
C SER A 1004 54.08 11.37 -12.06
N LYS A 1005 53.82 11.08 -10.78
CA LYS A 1005 52.46 10.95 -10.21
C LYS A 1005 51.82 12.30 -9.87
N ILE A 1006 52.55 13.41 -10.00
CA ILE A 1006 52.04 14.75 -9.72
C ILE A 1006 51.00 15.13 -10.80
N PRO A 1007 49.74 15.44 -10.43
CA PRO A 1007 48.70 15.72 -11.40
C PRO A 1007 48.86 17.11 -12.02
N ALA A 1008 48.82 17.22 -13.35
CA ALA A 1008 48.96 18.49 -14.06
C ALA A 1008 47.90 19.55 -13.67
N SER A 1009 46.75 19.12 -13.13
CA SER A 1009 45.69 20.01 -12.65
C SER A 1009 46.18 21.00 -11.60
N ILE A 1010 47.11 20.63 -10.71
CA ILE A 1010 47.57 21.51 -9.63
C ILE A 1010 48.20 22.80 -10.15
N PHE A 1011 48.97 22.71 -11.25
CA PHE A 1011 49.58 23.89 -11.88
C PHE A 1011 48.53 24.77 -12.56
N THR A 1012 47.48 24.17 -13.14
CA THR A 1012 46.37 24.92 -13.75
C THR A 1012 45.51 25.63 -12.69
N GLU A 1013 45.21 24.96 -11.57
CA GLU A 1013 44.46 25.52 -10.45
C GLU A 1013 45.24 26.66 -9.77
N TRP A 1014 46.53 26.45 -9.47
CA TRP A 1014 47.43 27.49 -8.94
C TRP A 1014 47.54 28.70 -9.87
N THR A 1015 47.77 28.48 -11.17
CA THR A 1015 47.90 29.58 -12.14
C THR A 1015 46.59 30.35 -12.28
N SER A 1016 45.45 29.65 -12.37
CA SER A 1016 44.11 30.25 -12.41
C SER A 1016 43.82 31.08 -11.16
N TRP A 1017 44.11 30.55 -9.97
CA TRP A 1017 43.95 31.28 -8.71
C TRP A 1017 44.87 32.50 -8.62
N THR A 1018 46.13 32.38 -9.06
CA THR A 1018 47.11 33.46 -9.10
C THR A 1018 46.65 34.61 -9.99
N LEU A 1019 46.13 34.30 -11.18
CA LEU A 1019 45.59 35.30 -12.11
C LEU A 1019 44.38 36.04 -11.52
N ASN A 1020 43.51 35.32 -10.81
CA ASN A 1020 42.33 35.90 -10.16
C ASN A 1020 42.66 36.73 -8.91
N SER A 1021 43.66 36.31 -8.13
CA SER A 1021 44.07 36.91 -6.85
C SER A 1021 45.05 38.08 -6.99
N ARG A 1022 45.43 38.44 -8.22
CA ARG A 1022 46.26 39.60 -8.54
C ARG A 1022 45.49 40.94 -8.50
N LYS A 1023 44.17 40.89 -8.37
CA LYS A 1023 43.27 42.06 -8.20
C LYS A 1023 43.29 42.57 -6.76
#